data_AF-A0A2V7WV65-F1
#
_entry.id   AF-A0A2V7WV65-F1
#
_cell.length_a   1.000
_cell.length_b   1.000
_cell.length_c   1.000
_cell.angle_alpha   90.00
_cell.angle_beta   90.00
_cell.angle_gamma   90.00
#
_symmetry.space_group_name_H-M   'P 1'
#
loop_
_entity.id
_entity.type
_entity.pdbx_description
1 polymer ?
#
loop_
_entity_poly.entity_id
_entity_poly.type
_entity_poly.pdbx_seq_one_letter_code
_entity_poly.pdbx_strand_id
1 'polypeptide(L)'
;MSIVLTDLVKRYAGEAVVDNVSLEVRDGEFFVLLGESGSGKSTILRMIAGLAVPDEGSIVLNGRDVTRLPPQNRNTGFVFQNYSLFRHMTVAENVEFGLRVHKVPRAERAAKRDDLLALVGLAGFGRRYPRQLSGGQQQRVAVARALAFSPSVLLLDEPFGALDVKIRGQLRRALRRIQKSMKITTILVTHDQEEAFELADRIGVIERGHLLEVAAPAELYRAPKSELVASFVGDANLVATPSAGGKISIGELEIPLPDEAGARERAGSWAVLFRPEDLVAAASREALAAPVLGEGTVEDIREKGASRQLLVRLDPLPGVWPLKREYGEAGLALLVLLPSEREASVPAIGQKTWVGARDYHLLPRLPWRLLLLVDDTARSAYAAALCEKVAVTAGARLTVLGGAGQETSPPVVKLRESLPASDLRISLAEGGLTQRALAELERVGYDLVFLPGAFGSEQERLRGGRKGKADERVESGEIAVQCPVPMLVAQGEPRETRRVLLCTAAGEPGKLDVLLGAQLARSLGARVTLLHVEHADPRWGPPPEEGPGETTATRRARAWIERHLEQGLRTLRGQGVVAESRIRYGEPLSEILAEVTEGDHDMIVVGAHRERTYLDAPERDLVAGLVHRADRPVLIVKGKVER
;
A
#
# COMPACT_ATOMS: atom_id res chain seq x y z
N MET A 1 27.38 -10.12 17.15
CA MET A 1 26.78 -9.79 15.85
C MET A 1 27.11 -10.93 14.90
N SER A 2 26.10 -11.57 14.28
CA SER A 2 26.32 -12.77 13.46
C SER A 2 26.08 -12.54 11.97
N ILE A 3 25.16 -11.65 11.59
CA ILE A 3 24.88 -11.32 10.18
C ILE A 3 24.65 -9.81 10.05
N VAL A 4 25.38 -9.16 9.15
CA VAL A 4 25.20 -7.76 8.80
C VAL A 4 25.06 -7.65 7.28
N LEU A 5 23.95 -7.07 6.85
CA LEU A 5 23.67 -6.70 5.46
C LEU A 5 23.72 -5.18 5.38
N THR A 6 24.47 -4.64 4.42
CA THR A 6 24.57 -3.19 4.23
C THR A 6 24.21 -2.86 2.80
N ASP A 7 23.14 -2.09 2.63
CA ASP A 7 22.67 -1.46 1.41
C ASP A 7 22.57 -2.45 0.24
N LEU A 8 22.02 -3.64 0.51
CA LEU A 8 21.94 -4.69 -0.50
C LEU A 8 20.98 -4.31 -1.62
N VAL A 9 21.47 -4.43 -2.86
CA VAL A 9 20.67 -4.29 -4.08
C VAL A 9 20.81 -5.55 -4.92
N LYS A 10 19.69 -6.04 -5.43
CA LYS A 10 19.64 -7.10 -6.44
C LYS A 10 18.68 -6.74 -7.55
N ARG A 11 19.17 -6.76 -8.78
CA ARG A 11 18.42 -6.53 -10.01
C ARG A 11 18.36 -7.80 -10.86
N TYR A 12 17.21 -8.04 -11.47
CA TYR A 12 17.02 -9.04 -12.50
C TYR A 12 16.43 -8.37 -13.73
N ALA A 13 17.08 -8.52 -14.89
CA ALA A 13 16.67 -7.86 -16.13
C ALA A 13 16.44 -6.34 -16.01
N GLY A 14 17.19 -5.66 -15.12
CA GLY A 14 17.08 -4.22 -14.87
C GLY A 14 16.15 -3.84 -13.72
N GLU A 15 15.23 -4.71 -13.32
CA GLU A 15 14.28 -4.43 -12.23
C GLU A 15 14.86 -4.79 -10.86
N ALA A 16 14.72 -3.89 -9.88
CA ALA A 16 15.15 -4.16 -8.50
C ALA A 16 14.17 -5.12 -7.81
N VAL A 17 14.68 -6.28 -7.38
CA VAL A 17 13.95 -7.25 -6.54
C VAL A 17 14.30 -7.08 -5.07
N VAL A 18 15.48 -6.55 -4.78
CA VAL A 18 15.91 -6.11 -3.46
C VAL A 18 16.52 -4.74 -3.66
N ASP A 19 16.07 -3.75 -2.89
CA ASP A 19 16.50 -2.37 -3.07
C ASP A 19 16.84 -1.72 -1.74
N ASN A 20 18.14 -1.45 -1.58
CA ASN A 20 18.77 -0.81 -0.43
C ASN A 20 18.39 -1.44 0.92
N VAL A 21 18.53 -2.76 1.03
CA VAL A 21 18.21 -3.49 2.27
C VAL A 21 19.42 -3.56 3.20
N SER A 22 19.29 -2.89 4.35
CA SER A 22 20.22 -2.95 5.47
C SER A 22 19.59 -3.67 6.66
N LEU A 23 20.26 -4.70 7.18
CA LEU A 23 19.72 -5.57 8.24
C LEU A 23 20.84 -6.11 9.13
N GLU A 24 20.60 -6.10 10.44
CA GLU A 24 21.47 -6.74 11.42
C GLU A 24 20.72 -7.85 12.18
N VAL A 25 21.30 -9.05 12.16
CA VAL A 25 20.85 -10.20 12.95
C VAL A 25 21.87 -10.49 14.05
N ARG A 26 21.36 -10.65 15.27
CA ARG A 26 22.14 -10.86 16.49
C ARG A 26 22.59 -12.31 16.58
N ASP A 27 23.65 -12.54 17.34
CA ASP A 27 24.15 -13.90 17.54
C ASP A 27 23.14 -14.75 18.32
N GLY A 28 22.92 -15.98 17.86
CA GLY A 28 21.93 -16.90 18.42
C GLY A 28 20.47 -16.45 18.27
N GLU A 29 20.19 -15.45 17.42
CA GLU A 29 18.84 -14.96 17.17
C GLU A 29 18.07 -15.86 16.21
N PHE A 30 16.76 -16.04 16.46
CA PHE A 30 15.81 -16.54 15.48
C PHE A 30 15.11 -15.36 14.81
N PHE A 31 15.63 -14.94 13.66
CA PHE A 31 15.10 -13.82 12.90
C PHE A 31 14.15 -14.33 11.82
N VAL A 32 13.02 -13.65 11.64
CA VAL A 32 12.05 -13.99 10.58
C VAL A 32 11.90 -12.82 9.62
N LEU A 33 12.08 -13.10 8.33
CA LEU A 33 11.72 -12.20 7.25
C LEU A 33 10.30 -12.55 6.79
N LEU A 34 9.37 -11.63 6.98
CA LEU A 34 7.95 -11.77 6.67
C LEU A 34 7.57 -10.85 5.52
N GLY A 35 6.74 -11.31 4.60
CA GLY A 35 6.30 -10.50 3.44
C GLY A 35 5.50 -11.32 2.44
N GLU A 36 4.77 -10.67 1.54
CA GLU A 36 4.01 -11.35 0.49
C GLU A 36 4.90 -12.10 -0.52
N SER A 37 4.31 -12.99 -1.31
CA SER A 37 5.02 -13.66 -2.39
C SER A 37 5.64 -12.63 -3.35
N GLY A 38 6.87 -12.88 -3.80
CA GLY A 38 7.59 -11.95 -4.68
C GLY A 38 8.23 -10.73 -4.00
N SER A 39 8.11 -10.56 -2.67
CA SER A 39 8.69 -9.39 -2.00
C SER A 39 10.23 -9.35 -1.89
N GLY A 40 10.94 -10.39 -2.36
CA GLY A 40 12.41 -10.43 -2.38
C GLY A 40 13.08 -11.22 -1.24
N LYS A 41 12.30 -11.79 -0.31
CA LYS A 41 12.80 -12.57 0.85
C LYS A 41 13.76 -13.70 0.48
N SER A 42 13.35 -14.60 -0.42
CA SER A 42 14.19 -15.74 -0.85
C SER A 42 15.42 -15.27 -1.62
N THR A 43 15.35 -14.12 -2.31
CA THR A 43 16.52 -13.50 -2.97
C THR A 43 17.54 -13.04 -1.93
N ILE A 44 17.11 -12.35 -0.87
CA ILE A 44 17.98 -11.97 0.25
C ILE A 44 18.62 -13.21 0.88
N LEU A 45 17.82 -14.24 1.19
CA LEU A 45 18.32 -15.47 1.79
C LEU A 45 19.36 -16.18 0.91
N ARG A 46 19.12 -16.23 -0.41
CA ARG A 46 20.06 -16.79 -1.40
C ARG A 46 21.34 -15.96 -1.51
N MET A 47 21.25 -14.64 -1.39
CA MET A 47 22.43 -13.78 -1.37
C MET A 47 23.29 -14.02 -0.14
N ILE A 48 22.69 -14.20 1.04
CA ILE A 48 23.41 -14.55 2.28
C ILE A 48 24.11 -15.92 2.12
N ALA A 49 23.41 -16.91 1.55
CA ALA A 49 23.95 -18.24 1.28
C ALA A 49 25.01 -18.28 0.16
N GLY A 50 25.18 -17.21 -0.62
CA GLY A 50 26.08 -17.16 -1.78
C GLY A 50 25.53 -17.84 -3.04
N LEU A 51 24.24 -18.20 -3.05
CA LEU A 51 23.54 -18.77 -4.19
C LEU A 51 23.12 -17.70 -5.22
N ALA A 52 23.09 -16.44 -4.79
CA ALA A 52 22.98 -15.27 -5.65
C ALA A 52 24.07 -14.26 -5.24
N VAL A 53 24.57 -13.49 -6.19
CA VAL A 53 25.55 -12.42 -5.92
C VAL A 53 24.80 -11.09 -5.89
N PRO A 54 24.94 -10.27 -4.82
CA PRO A 54 24.37 -8.94 -4.80
C PRO A 54 25.03 -8.07 -5.87
N ASP A 55 24.24 -7.16 -6.47
CA ASP A 55 24.77 -6.21 -7.45
C ASP A 55 25.47 -5.05 -6.74
N GLU A 56 24.89 -4.60 -5.61
CA GLU A 56 25.46 -3.58 -4.73
C GLU A 56 25.32 -4.00 -3.25
N GLY A 57 26.08 -3.32 -2.38
CA GLY A 57 26.08 -3.58 -0.94
C GLY A 57 27.05 -4.69 -0.50
N SER A 58 27.01 -5.04 0.78
CA SER A 58 27.90 -6.04 1.38
C SER A 58 27.21 -6.97 2.38
N ILE A 59 27.78 -8.15 2.56
CA ILE A 59 27.31 -9.21 3.46
C ILE A 59 28.47 -9.65 4.35
N VAL A 60 28.30 -9.46 5.66
CA VAL A 60 29.25 -9.90 6.68
C VAL A 60 28.61 -10.98 7.54
N LEU A 61 29.28 -12.13 7.66
CA LEU A 61 28.89 -13.24 8.54
C LEU A 61 29.96 -13.43 9.62
N ASN A 62 29.57 -13.32 10.89
CA ASN A 62 30.47 -13.44 12.05
C ASN A 62 31.75 -12.59 11.93
N GLY A 63 31.60 -11.34 11.48
CA GLY A 63 32.72 -10.41 11.28
C GLY A 63 33.55 -10.64 10.02
N ARG A 64 33.24 -11.66 9.20
CA ARG A 64 33.91 -11.94 7.93
C ARG A 64 33.05 -11.48 6.75
N ASP A 65 33.61 -10.65 5.88
CA ASP A 65 32.98 -10.33 4.60
C ASP A 65 32.92 -11.59 3.72
N VAL A 66 31.69 -11.97 3.34
CA VAL A 66 31.41 -13.13 2.49
C VAL A 66 30.81 -12.75 1.15
N THR A 67 30.65 -11.45 0.86
CA THR A 67 29.85 -10.90 -0.26
C THR A 67 30.10 -11.63 -1.58
N ARG A 68 31.37 -11.87 -1.91
CA ARG A 68 31.81 -12.53 -3.16
C ARG A 68 32.29 -13.98 -2.97
N LEU A 69 32.19 -14.53 -1.75
CA LEU A 69 32.58 -15.92 -1.51
C LEU A 69 31.54 -16.90 -2.06
N PRO A 70 31.94 -18.05 -2.60
CA PRO A 70 31.00 -19.07 -3.03
C PRO A 70 30.35 -19.78 -1.81
N PRO A 71 29.17 -20.41 -1.98
CA PRO A 71 28.40 -21.00 -0.87
C PRO A 71 29.19 -21.90 0.08
N GLN A 72 30.04 -22.78 -0.45
CA GLN A 72 30.83 -23.73 0.32
C GLN A 72 31.83 -23.07 1.28
N ASN A 73 32.18 -21.79 1.06
CA ASN A 73 33.14 -21.05 1.87
C ASN A 73 32.49 -20.15 2.93
N ARG A 74 31.14 -20.16 3.03
CA ARG A 74 30.37 -19.29 3.93
C ARG A 74 29.96 -19.94 5.25
N ASN A 75 30.14 -21.26 5.40
CA ASN A 75 29.76 -22.03 6.59
C ASN A 75 28.27 -21.85 7.00
N THR A 76 27.37 -21.81 6.02
CA THR A 76 25.92 -21.62 6.20
C THR A 76 25.15 -22.92 5.92
N GLY A 77 24.27 -23.33 6.83
CA GLY A 77 23.29 -24.39 6.56
C GLY A 77 22.08 -23.81 5.83
N PHE A 78 21.62 -24.46 4.76
CA PHE A 78 20.48 -23.99 3.98
C PHE A 78 19.42 -25.08 3.84
N VAL A 79 18.16 -24.74 4.14
CA VAL A 79 16.99 -25.58 3.92
C VAL A 79 16.13 -24.94 2.84
N PHE A 80 16.02 -25.63 1.70
CA PHE A 80 15.21 -25.20 0.56
C PHE A 80 13.73 -25.51 0.77
N GLN A 81 12.85 -24.74 0.12
CA GLN A 81 11.40 -24.92 0.10
C GLN A 81 10.97 -26.35 -0.31
N ASN A 82 11.62 -26.94 -1.33
CA ASN A 82 11.32 -28.31 -1.81
C ASN A 82 12.08 -29.41 -1.05
N TYR A 83 12.73 -29.09 0.08
CA TYR A 83 13.63 -29.94 0.90
C TYR A 83 14.89 -30.44 0.19
N SER A 84 14.86 -30.59 -1.14
CA SER A 84 15.96 -30.97 -2.03
C SER A 84 16.77 -32.17 -1.51
N LEU A 85 16.10 -33.21 -1.00
CA LEU A 85 16.76 -34.44 -0.58
C LEU A 85 17.24 -35.25 -1.79
N PHE A 86 18.39 -35.91 -1.65
CA PHE A 86 18.91 -36.83 -2.65
C PHE A 86 18.06 -38.10 -2.64
N ARG A 87 17.17 -38.23 -3.63
CA ARG A 87 16.16 -39.31 -3.70
C ARG A 87 16.76 -40.72 -3.78
N HIS A 88 17.97 -40.83 -4.32
CA HIS A 88 18.71 -42.08 -4.49
C HIS A 88 19.58 -42.44 -3.27
N MET A 89 19.63 -41.57 -2.26
CA MET A 89 20.36 -41.79 -1.02
C MET A 89 19.37 -42.09 0.11
N THR A 90 19.78 -42.93 1.06
CA THR A 90 19.07 -43.15 2.33
C THR A 90 19.08 -41.88 3.19
N VAL A 91 18.27 -41.86 4.24
CA VAL A 91 18.24 -40.78 5.24
C VAL A 91 19.62 -40.58 5.88
N ALA A 92 20.29 -41.66 6.25
CA ALA A 92 21.63 -41.62 6.81
C ALA A 92 22.63 -40.96 5.84
N GLU A 93 22.61 -41.39 4.58
CA GLU A 93 23.48 -40.85 3.54
C GLU A 93 23.19 -39.38 3.22
N ASN A 94 21.92 -38.96 3.25
CA ASN A 94 21.55 -37.56 3.09
C ASN A 94 22.15 -36.68 4.19
N VAL A 95 22.06 -37.12 5.46
CA VAL A 95 22.61 -36.36 6.60
C VAL A 95 24.14 -36.38 6.58
N GLU A 96 24.76 -37.51 6.24
CA GLU A 96 26.23 -37.65 6.20
C GLU A 96 26.88 -37.00 4.97
N PHE A 97 26.11 -36.59 3.96
CA PHE A 97 26.64 -36.11 2.67
C PHE A 97 27.66 -34.97 2.83
N GLY A 98 27.31 -33.90 3.54
CA GLY A 98 28.21 -32.77 3.76
C GLY A 98 29.48 -33.18 4.50
N LEU A 99 29.34 -34.01 5.54
CA LEU A 99 30.47 -34.52 6.31
C LEU A 99 31.42 -35.38 5.47
N ARG A 100 30.90 -36.15 4.51
CA ARG A 100 31.72 -36.92 3.55
C ARG A 100 32.52 -35.99 2.64
N VAL A 101 31.90 -34.91 2.14
CA VAL A 101 32.58 -33.91 1.29
C VAL A 101 33.73 -33.26 2.06
N HIS A 102 33.54 -32.99 3.35
CA HIS A 102 34.58 -32.48 4.25
C HIS A 102 35.55 -33.56 4.79
N LYS A 103 35.48 -34.80 4.28
CA LYS A 103 36.38 -35.92 4.66
C LYS A 103 36.39 -36.26 6.16
N VAL A 104 35.31 -35.98 6.89
CA VAL A 104 35.18 -36.33 8.32
C VAL A 104 35.21 -37.86 8.48
N PRO A 105 35.90 -38.44 9.48
CA PRO A 105 36.00 -39.90 9.67
C PRO A 105 34.66 -40.61 9.85
N ARG A 106 34.56 -41.87 9.39
CA ARG A 106 33.29 -42.62 9.38
C ARG A 106 32.62 -42.76 10.75
N ALA A 107 33.40 -43.00 11.80
CA ALA A 107 32.88 -43.14 13.16
C ALA A 107 32.23 -41.84 13.64
N GLU A 108 32.89 -40.71 13.44
CA GLU A 108 32.39 -39.38 13.81
C GLU A 108 31.13 -39.01 13.01
N ARG A 109 31.10 -39.32 11.70
CA ARG A 109 29.90 -39.08 10.88
C ARG A 109 28.70 -39.88 11.37
N ALA A 110 28.90 -41.16 11.73
CA ALA A 110 27.84 -42.02 12.21
C ALA A 110 27.27 -41.52 13.55
N ALA A 111 28.15 -41.14 14.49
CA ALA A 111 27.74 -40.56 15.77
C ALA A 111 26.94 -39.26 15.56
N LYS A 112 27.49 -38.31 14.79
CA LYS A 112 26.84 -37.03 14.48
C LYS A 112 25.48 -37.21 13.79
N ARG A 113 25.39 -38.16 12.84
CA ARG A 113 24.13 -38.53 12.19
C ARG A 113 23.11 -39.00 13.20
N ASP A 114 23.47 -39.93 14.08
CA ASP A 114 22.53 -40.52 15.04
C ASP A 114 22.04 -39.47 16.04
N ASP A 115 22.93 -38.59 16.51
CA ASP A 115 22.57 -37.46 17.37
C ASP A 115 21.58 -36.51 16.69
N LEU A 116 21.83 -36.15 15.42
CA LEU A 116 20.96 -35.26 14.66
C LEU A 116 19.61 -35.90 14.34
N LEU A 117 19.59 -37.19 13.99
CA LEU A 117 18.35 -37.93 13.77
C LEU A 117 17.54 -38.05 15.05
N ALA A 118 18.18 -38.29 16.20
CA ALA A 118 17.50 -38.27 17.50
C ALA A 118 16.92 -36.88 17.80
N LEU A 119 17.71 -35.83 17.57
CA LEU A 119 17.32 -34.43 17.80
C LEU A 119 16.08 -34.02 16.99
N VAL A 120 15.98 -34.45 15.73
CA VAL A 120 14.80 -34.18 14.89
C VAL A 120 13.67 -35.21 15.08
N GLY A 121 13.82 -36.15 16.02
CA GLY A 121 12.80 -37.16 16.35
C GLY A 121 12.62 -38.25 15.29
N LEU A 122 13.69 -38.59 14.57
CA LEU A 122 13.77 -39.61 13.52
C LEU A 122 14.79 -40.72 13.86
N ALA A 123 15.04 -40.97 15.14
CA ALA A 123 15.89 -42.08 15.58
C ALA A 123 15.42 -43.41 14.95
N GLY A 124 16.36 -44.18 14.38
CA GLY A 124 16.05 -45.45 13.69
C GLY A 124 15.59 -45.32 12.23
N PHE A 125 15.39 -44.11 11.69
CA PHE A 125 14.93 -43.93 10.30
C PHE A 125 16.07 -43.95 9.27
N GLY A 126 17.33 -44.06 9.70
CA GLY A 126 18.52 -43.90 8.84
C GLY A 126 18.55 -44.76 7.58
N ARG A 127 17.98 -45.98 7.62
CA ARG A 127 17.97 -46.92 6.48
C ARG A 127 16.88 -46.65 5.45
N ARG A 128 15.92 -45.77 5.75
CA ARG A 128 14.83 -45.45 4.82
C ARG A 128 15.31 -44.53 3.70
N TYR A 129 14.63 -44.56 2.58
CA TYR A 129 14.78 -43.61 1.48
C TYR A 129 13.75 -42.47 1.61
N PRO A 130 14.01 -41.27 1.06
CA PRO A 130 13.07 -40.14 1.10
C PRO A 130 11.64 -40.48 0.65
N ARG A 131 11.49 -41.34 -0.37
CA ARG A 131 10.17 -41.81 -0.85
C ARG A 131 9.36 -42.63 0.16
N GLN A 132 9.99 -43.11 1.24
CA GLN A 132 9.37 -43.89 2.31
C GLN A 132 9.02 -43.03 3.54
N LEU A 133 9.15 -41.70 3.41
CA LEU A 133 8.91 -40.71 4.45
C LEU A 133 7.75 -39.80 4.08
N SER A 134 6.98 -39.35 5.08
CA SER A 134 6.02 -38.26 4.90
C SER A 134 6.75 -36.94 4.60
N GLY A 135 6.04 -35.94 4.06
CA GLY A 135 6.62 -34.62 3.78
C GLY A 135 7.30 -33.98 5.00
N GLY A 136 6.65 -34.02 6.17
CA GLY A 136 7.23 -33.50 7.41
C GLY A 136 8.44 -34.28 7.90
N GLN A 137 8.50 -35.59 7.65
CA GLN A 137 9.68 -36.40 7.94
C GLN A 137 10.84 -36.03 6.99
N GLN A 138 10.57 -35.87 5.69
CA GLN A 138 11.59 -35.43 4.72
C GLN A 138 12.18 -34.07 5.10
N GLN A 139 11.34 -33.14 5.53
CA GLN A 139 11.79 -31.83 5.95
C GLN A 139 12.69 -31.89 7.20
N ARG A 140 12.33 -32.71 8.20
CA ARG A 140 13.18 -32.95 9.38
C ARG A 140 14.54 -33.53 9.00
N VAL A 141 14.59 -34.41 7.99
CA VAL A 141 15.86 -34.89 7.41
C VAL A 141 16.64 -33.75 6.74
N ALA A 142 15.97 -32.85 6.02
CA ALA A 142 16.63 -31.69 5.39
C ALA A 142 17.25 -30.74 6.44
N VAL A 143 16.56 -30.52 7.56
CA VAL A 143 17.07 -29.75 8.72
C VAL A 143 18.29 -30.47 9.32
N ALA A 144 18.19 -31.77 9.59
CA ALA A 144 19.32 -32.55 10.12
C ALA A 144 20.54 -32.50 9.19
N ARG A 145 20.33 -32.59 7.87
CA ARG A 145 21.39 -32.45 6.87
C ARG A 145 22.02 -31.06 6.89
N ALA A 146 21.22 -29.99 6.97
CA ALA A 146 21.73 -28.63 7.03
C ALA A 146 22.59 -28.39 8.29
N LEU A 147 22.27 -29.05 9.40
CA LEU A 147 22.99 -28.94 10.67
C LEU A 147 24.21 -29.88 10.77
N ALA A 148 24.37 -30.83 9.85
CA ALA A 148 25.35 -31.91 9.94
C ALA A 148 26.78 -31.41 10.17
N PHE A 149 27.21 -30.41 9.42
CA PHE A 149 28.56 -29.85 9.49
C PHE A 149 28.70 -28.72 10.54
N SER A 150 27.71 -28.56 11.42
CA SER A 150 27.69 -27.53 12.49
C SER A 150 27.87 -26.11 11.94
N PRO A 151 26.97 -25.63 11.06
CA PRO A 151 27.06 -24.30 10.49
C PRO A 151 26.96 -23.22 11.56
N SER A 152 27.53 -22.05 11.28
CA SER A 152 27.40 -20.88 12.16
C SER A 152 26.07 -20.13 11.95
N VAL A 153 25.44 -20.32 10.79
CA VAL A 153 24.16 -19.69 10.43
C VAL A 153 23.26 -20.73 9.77
N LEU A 154 21.99 -20.77 10.16
CA LEU A 154 20.95 -21.58 9.54
C LEU A 154 19.99 -20.69 8.75
N LEU A 155 19.76 -21.02 7.49
CA LEU A 155 18.91 -20.29 6.56
C LEU A 155 17.75 -21.21 6.14
N LEU A 156 16.52 -20.76 6.33
CA LEU A 156 15.30 -21.55 6.08
C LEU A 156 14.39 -20.84 5.07
N ASP A 157 14.23 -21.42 3.88
CA ASP A 157 13.41 -20.87 2.77
C ASP A 157 12.01 -21.50 2.74
N GLU A 158 11.01 -20.81 3.29
CA GLU A 158 9.61 -21.26 3.41
C GLU A 158 9.45 -22.74 3.78
N PRO A 159 10.08 -23.19 4.88
CA PRO A 159 10.23 -24.60 5.14
C PRO A 159 8.84 -25.26 5.36
N PHE A 160 7.83 -24.53 5.84
CA PHE A 160 6.58 -25.10 6.33
C PHE A 160 5.43 -25.22 5.31
N GLY A 161 5.57 -24.61 4.12
CA GLY A 161 4.45 -24.36 3.20
C GLY A 161 3.71 -25.61 2.71
N ALA A 162 4.40 -26.74 2.56
CA ALA A 162 3.81 -27.98 2.04
C ALA A 162 3.34 -28.98 3.12
N LEU A 163 3.18 -28.53 4.37
CA LEU A 163 2.78 -29.38 5.51
C LEU A 163 1.36 -29.09 6.00
N ASP A 164 0.70 -30.14 6.49
CA ASP A 164 -0.55 -30.01 7.24
C ASP A 164 -0.32 -29.28 8.59
N VAL A 165 -1.40 -28.70 9.12
CA VAL A 165 -1.38 -27.84 10.31
C VAL A 165 -0.74 -28.52 11.53
N LYS A 166 -1.04 -29.81 11.77
CA LYS A 166 -0.55 -30.54 12.94
C LYS A 166 0.95 -30.80 12.84
N ILE A 167 1.41 -31.29 11.68
CA ILE A 167 2.84 -31.54 11.45
C ILE A 167 3.62 -30.22 11.44
N ARG A 168 3.07 -29.16 10.87
CA ARG A 168 3.65 -27.80 10.89
C ARG A 168 3.95 -27.34 12.31
N GLY A 169 2.96 -27.38 13.21
CA GLY A 169 3.13 -27.00 14.61
C GLY A 169 4.18 -27.83 15.36
N GLN A 170 4.26 -29.13 15.10
CA GLN A 170 5.30 -29.97 15.71
C GLN A 170 6.70 -29.59 15.21
N LEU A 171 6.83 -29.26 13.93
CA LEU A 171 8.11 -28.90 13.35
C LEU A 171 8.59 -27.52 13.80
N ARG A 172 7.70 -26.54 13.89
CA ARG A 172 7.98 -25.22 14.49
C ARG A 172 8.61 -25.38 15.87
N ARG A 173 7.95 -26.13 16.75
CA ARG A 173 8.46 -26.44 18.10
C ARG A 173 9.79 -27.18 18.10
N ALA A 174 10.00 -28.11 17.16
CA ALA A 174 11.29 -28.80 17.03
C ALA A 174 12.40 -27.85 16.61
N LEU A 175 12.19 -27.03 15.57
CA LEU A 175 13.15 -26.05 15.09
C LEU A 175 13.53 -25.04 16.15
N ARG A 176 12.56 -24.48 16.88
CA ARG A 176 12.83 -23.55 17.99
C ARG A 176 13.66 -24.20 19.10
N ARG A 177 13.37 -25.46 19.46
CA ARG A 177 14.16 -26.20 20.46
C ARG A 177 15.60 -26.45 20.00
N ILE A 178 15.77 -26.88 18.75
CA ILE A 178 17.09 -27.12 18.13
C ILE A 178 17.90 -25.83 18.10
N GLN A 179 17.27 -24.75 17.66
CA GLN A 179 17.91 -23.44 17.57
C GLN A 179 18.38 -22.97 18.95
N LYS A 180 17.52 -23.07 19.97
CA LYS A 180 17.87 -22.71 21.35
C LYS A 180 18.97 -23.59 21.97
N SER A 181 18.94 -24.90 21.72
CA SER A 181 19.95 -25.81 22.27
C SER A 181 21.33 -25.63 21.64
N MET A 182 21.38 -25.30 20.34
CA MET A 182 22.62 -25.08 19.60
C MET A 182 23.07 -23.62 19.59
N LYS A 183 22.22 -22.68 20.02
CA LYS A 183 22.43 -21.22 19.90
C LYS A 183 22.85 -20.77 18.50
N ILE A 184 22.31 -21.44 17.48
CA ILE A 184 22.63 -21.14 16.09
C ILE A 184 21.83 -19.92 15.62
N THR A 185 22.51 -18.95 15.02
CA THR A 185 21.83 -17.81 14.37
C THR A 185 20.98 -18.34 13.23
N THR A 186 19.69 -18.02 13.21
CA THR A 186 18.73 -18.55 12.23
C THR A 186 17.99 -17.41 11.54
N ILE A 187 17.94 -17.44 10.21
CA ILE A 187 17.00 -16.63 9.42
C ILE A 187 15.98 -17.57 8.78
N LEU A 188 14.71 -17.30 9.04
CA LEU A 188 13.57 -17.92 8.38
C LEU A 188 12.89 -16.91 7.46
N VAL A 189 12.60 -17.27 6.22
CA VAL A 189 11.69 -16.50 5.37
C VAL A 189 10.34 -17.21 5.32
N THR A 190 9.26 -16.46 5.45
CA THR A 190 7.89 -16.96 5.34
C THR A 190 6.93 -15.87 4.88
N HIS A 191 5.77 -16.27 4.41
CA HIS A 191 4.61 -15.41 4.20
C HIS A 191 3.53 -15.65 5.27
N ASP A 192 3.68 -16.67 6.12
CA ASP A 192 2.74 -17.02 7.17
C ASP A 192 3.09 -16.28 8.47
N GLN A 193 2.13 -15.50 8.95
CA GLN A 193 2.32 -14.65 10.12
C GLN A 193 2.37 -15.45 11.41
N GLU A 194 1.57 -16.52 11.53
CA GLU A 194 1.57 -17.36 12.73
C GLU A 194 2.95 -17.98 12.96
N GLU A 195 3.64 -18.36 11.88
CA GLU A 195 5.01 -18.86 11.95
C GLU A 195 5.98 -17.81 12.48
N ALA A 196 5.85 -16.58 11.99
CA ALA A 196 6.67 -15.46 12.44
C ALA A 196 6.42 -15.15 13.92
N PHE A 197 5.15 -15.06 14.34
CA PHE A 197 4.76 -14.80 15.73
C PHE A 197 5.18 -15.89 16.70
N GLU A 198 5.13 -17.17 16.30
CA GLU A 198 5.49 -18.28 17.19
C GLU A 198 7.00 -18.46 17.35
N LEU A 199 7.79 -18.18 16.30
CA LEU A 199 9.22 -18.55 16.26
C LEU A 199 10.18 -17.39 16.50
N ALA A 200 9.83 -16.19 16.03
CA ALA A 200 10.76 -15.09 15.92
C ALA A 200 11.12 -14.47 17.27
N ASP A 201 12.39 -14.11 17.42
CA ASP A 201 12.81 -13.11 18.42
C ASP A 201 12.60 -11.68 17.86
N ARG A 202 12.87 -11.49 16.57
CA ARG A 202 12.52 -10.28 15.80
C ARG A 202 12.03 -10.66 14.39
N ILE A 203 11.10 -9.86 13.89
CA ILE A 203 10.54 -9.97 12.55
C ILE A 203 10.96 -8.75 11.75
N GLY A 204 11.48 -8.97 10.54
CA GLY A 204 11.66 -7.94 9.52
C GLY A 204 10.57 -8.05 8.45
N VAL A 205 9.78 -7.00 8.26
CA VAL A 205 8.73 -6.96 7.23
C VAL A 205 9.30 -6.44 5.92
N ILE A 206 9.13 -7.21 4.84
CA ILE A 206 9.60 -6.87 3.51
C ILE A 206 8.44 -6.79 2.52
N GLU A 207 8.38 -5.67 1.81
CA GLU A 207 7.41 -5.37 0.76
C GLU A 207 8.17 -4.85 -0.46
N ARG A 208 7.91 -5.42 -1.65
CA ARG A 208 8.47 -4.96 -2.93
C ARG A 208 9.98 -4.68 -2.90
N GLY A 209 10.75 -5.56 -2.27
CA GLY A 209 12.21 -5.44 -2.19
C GLY A 209 12.75 -4.50 -1.13
N HIS A 210 11.89 -3.84 -0.35
CA HIS A 210 12.29 -2.93 0.74
C HIS A 210 12.01 -3.54 2.11
N LEU A 211 12.96 -3.33 3.04
CA LEU A 211 12.77 -3.63 4.46
C LEU A 211 12.06 -2.46 5.14
N LEU A 212 10.84 -2.67 5.61
CA LEU A 212 9.98 -1.62 6.12
C LEU A 212 10.19 -1.37 7.61
N GLU A 213 10.18 -2.45 8.39
CA GLU A 213 10.26 -2.39 9.84
C GLU A 213 10.89 -3.67 10.39
N VAL A 214 11.67 -3.53 11.46
CA VAL A 214 12.22 -4.64 12.24
C VAL A 214 11.88 -4.41 13.70
N ALA A 215 11.13 -5.33 14.30
CA ALA A 215 10.71 -5.25 15.69
C ALA A 215 10.49 -6.64 16.30
N ALA A 216 10.31 -6.71 17.63
CA ALA A 216 9.83 -7.93 18.27
C ALA A 216 8.36 -8.20 17.84
N PRO A 217 7.90 -9.46 17.82
CA PRO A 217 6.55 -9.78 17.33
C PRO A 217 5.43 -8.99 18.03
N ALA A 218 5.47 -8.90 19.36
CA ALA A 218 4.45 -8.15 20.12
C ALA A 218 4.45 -6.65 19.80
N GLU A 219 5.62 -6.04 19.62
CA GLU A 219 5.77 -4.63 19.25
C GLU A 219 5.26 -4.40 17.82
N LEU A 220 5.64 -5.25 16.86
CA LEU A 220 5.18 -5.16 15.48
C LEU A 220 3.65 -5.28 15.36
N TYR A 221 3.03 -6.08 16.23
CA TYR A 221 1.58 -6.23 16.28
C TYR A 221 0.89 -5.07 16.99
N ARG A 222 1.36 -4.66 18.18
CA ARG A 222 0.67 -3.65 18.99
C ARG A 222 1.01 -2.22 18.58
N ALA A 223 2.26 -1.96 18.22
CA ALA A 223 2.78 -0.63 17.95
C ALA A 223 3.58 -0.56 16.63
N PRO A 224 2.99 -0.94 15.48
CA PRO A 224 3.65 -0.79 14.18
C PRO A 224 3.99 0.68 13.91
N LYS A 225 5.02 0.95 13.10
CA LYS A 225 5.46 2.33 12.80
C LYS A 225 4.80 2.93 11.56
N SER A 226 4.11 2.13 10.76
CA SER A 226 3.45 2.57 9.54
C SER A 226 2.11 1.86 9.30
N GLU A 227 1.22 2.52 8.57
CA GLU A 227 -0.04 1.94 8.11
C GLU A 227 0.15 0.65 7.32
N LEU A 228 1.20 0.60 6.49
CA LEU A 228 1.45 -0.56 5.64
C LEU A 228 1.80 -1.79 6.48
N VAL A 229 2.68 -1.66 7.47
CA VAL A 229 2.99 -2.74 8.43
C VAL A 229 1.76 -3.09 9.26
N ALA A 230 1.01 -2.09 9.75
CA ALA A 230 -0.20 -2.30 10.53
C ALA A 230 -1.27 -3.11 9.76
N SER A 231 -1.43 -2.82 8.46
CA SER A 231 -2.38 -3.51 7.57
C SER A 231 -1.92 -4.91 7.16
N PHE A 232 -0.61 -5.13 7.16
CA PHE A 232 0.00 -6.39 6.77
C PHE A 232 0.04 -7.38 7.94
N VAL A 233 0.30 -6.91 9.16
CA VAL A 233 0.52 -7.75 10.34
C VAL A 233 -0.78 -7.91 11.13
N GLY A 234 -1.44 -9.06 10.98
CA GLY A 234 -2.71 -9.43 11.61
C GLY A 234 -3.93 -8.69 11.05
N ASP A 235 -5.12 -9.07 11.52
CA ASP A 235 -6.34 -8.30 11.25
C ASP A 235 -6.23 -6.92 11.92
N ALA A 236 -6.67 -5.88 11.21
CA ALA A 236 -6.55 -4.50 11.65
C ALA A 236 -7.75 -3.67 11.21
N ASN A 237 -8.29 -2.85 12.13
CA ASN A 237 -9.22 -1.78 11.79
C ASN A 237 -8.45 -0.48 11.75
N LEU A 238 -8.23 0.03 10.53
CA LEU A 238 -7.50 1.27 10.30
C LEU A 238 -8.48 2.36 9.88
N VAL A 239 -8.60 3.38 10.73
CA VAL A 239 -9.38 4.58 10.45
C VAL A 239 -8.48 5.79 10.38
N ALA A 240 -8.89 6.80 9.64
CA ALA A 240 -8.22 8.08 9.64
C ALA A 240 -9.20 9.20 10.01
N THR A 241 -8.65 10.21 10.67
CA THR A 241 -9.40 11.31 11.28
C THR A 241 -8.48 12.53 11.43
N PRO A 242 -8.99 13.75 11.20
CA PRO A 242 -8.21 14.96 11.36
C PRO A 242 -7.92 15.20 12.83
N SER A 243 -6.76 15.80 13.11
CA SER A 243 -6.47 16.32 14.45
C SER A 243 -6.98 17.75 14.59
N ALA A 244 -7.61 18.09 15.71
CA ALA A 244 -8.00 19.44 16.06
C ALA A 244 -7.58 19.75 17.49
N GLY A 245 -6.90 20.89 17.72
CA GLY A 245 -6.51 21.32 19.06
C GLY A 245 -5.61 20.35 19.83
N GLY A 246 -4.75 19.60 19.13
CA GLY A 246 -3.83 18.63 19.75
C GLY A 246 -4.47 17.29 20.15
N LYS A 247 -5.71 17.03 19.71
CA LYS A 247 -6.41 15.76 19.92
C LYS A 247 -7.08 15.26 18.65
N ILE A 248 -7.46 13.99 18.68
CA ILE A 248 -8.28 13.30 17.69
C ILE A 248 -9.58 12.86 18.37
N SER A 249 -10.69 12.88 17.62
CA SER A 249 -11.99 12.41 18.09
C SER A 249 -12.54 11.33 17.16
N ILE A 250 -13.01 10.22 17.74
CA ILE A 250 -13.74 9.14 17.04
C ILE A 250 -14.92 8.75 17.92
N GLY A 251 -16.13 9.19 17.57
CA GLY A 251 -17.28 9.06 18.46
C GLY A 251 -17.02 9.80 19.77
N GLU A 252 -17.09 9.09 20.90
CA GLU A 252 -16.78 9.59 22.25
C GLU A 252 -15.33 9.37 22.67
N LEU A 253 -14.54 8.65 21.86
CA LEU A 253 -13.12 8.45 22.12
C LEU A 253 -12.35 9.72 21.76
N GLU A 254 -11.80 10.39 22.76
CA GLU A 254 -10.83 11.47 22.59
C GLU A 254 -9.41 10.95 22.83
N ILE A 255 -8.53 11.15 21.85
CA ILE A 255 -7.15 10.70 21.89
C ILE A 255 -6.22 11.92 21.87
N PRO A 256 -5.41 12.16 22.92
CA PRO A 256 -4.40 13.21 22.89
C PRO A 256 -3.27 12.83 21.94
N LEU A 257 -2.78 13.78 21.14
CA LEU A 257 -1.61 13.56 20.31
C LEU A 257 -0.34 13.53 21.19
N PRO A 258 0.64 12.66 20.88
CA PRO A 258 1.91 12.63 21.59
C PRO A 258 2.64 13.99 21.46
N ASP A 259 3.32 14.40 22.53
CA ASP A 259 4.04 15.69 22.62
C ASP A 259 5.37 15.73 21.84
N GLU A 260 5.69 14.70 21.05
CA GLU A 260 6.91 14.66 20.26
C GLU A 260 6.95 15.87 19.29
N ALA A 261 8.08 16.59 19.30
CA ALA A 261 8.33 17.75 18.43
C ALA A 261 8.14 17.33 16.96
N GLY A 262 7.00 17.70 16.38
CA GLY A 262 6.58 17.31 15.04
C GLY A 262 5.21 16.64 14.95
N ALA A 263 4.70 15.97 16.00
CA ALA A 263 3.35 15.40 15.99
C ALA A 263 2.26 16.48 16.03
N ARG A 264 2.50 17.58 16.77
CA ARG A 264 1.64 18.76 16.80
C ARG A 264 1.77 19.65 15.56
N GLU A 265 2.92 19.61 14.87
CA GLU A 265 3.22 20.46 13.69
C GLU A 265 2.86 19.79 12.35
N ARG A 266 2.77 18.44 12.31
CA ARG A 266 2.20 17.69 11.18
C ARG A 266 0.68 17.86 11.15
N ALA A 267 0.22 19.07 10.88
CA ALA A 267 -1.17 19.36 10.58
C ALA A 267 -1.59 18.48 9.40
N GLY A 268 -2.71 17.78 9.48
CA GLY A 268 -3.22 16.92 8.41
C GLY A 268 -4.25 15.93 8.94
N SER A 269 -3.88 14.65 9.04
CA SER A 269 -4.74 13.59 9.58
C SER A 269 -3.88 12.49 10.21
N TRP A 270 -4.44 11.77 11.18
CA TRP A 270 -3.79 10.62 11.82
C TRP A 270 -4.51 9.34 11.47
N ALA A 271 -3.76 8.25 11.44
CA ALA A 271 -4.32 6.91 11.37
C ALA A 271 -4.45 6.35 12.78
N VAL A 272 -5.60 5.75 13.10
CA VAL A 272 -5.84 5.05 14.36
C VAL A 272 -6.05 3.58 14.04
N LEU A 273 -5.24 2.74 14.67
CA LEU A 273 -5.31 1.30 14.62
C LEU A 273 -6.11 0.79 15.81
N PHE A 274 -7.18 0.05 15.55
CA PHE A 274 -7.82 -0.80 16.53
C PHE A 274 -7.62 -2.26 16.13
N ARG A 275 -7.03 -3.07 17.01
CA ARG A 275 -7.04 -4.52 16.81
C ARG A 275 -8.45 -5.05 17.08
N PRO A 276 -8.90 -6.09 16.36
CA PRO A 276 -10.24 -6.63 16.56
C PRO A 276 -10.55 -7.01 18.00
N GLU A 277 -9.57 -7.53 18.75
CA GLU A 277 -9.69 -7.88 20.16
C GLU A 277 -9.73 -6.68 21.13
N ASP A 278 -9.31 -5.50 20.67
CA ASP A 278 -9.37 -4.26 21.44
C ASP A 278 -10.74 -3.58 21.28
N LEU A 279 -11.53 -3.99 20.28
CA LEU A 279 -12.90 -3.56 20.10
C LEU A 279 -13.86 -4.42 20.93
N VAL A 280 -14.94 -3.79 21.36
CA VAL A 280 -16.03 -4.42 22.09
C VAL A 280 -17.35 -4.08 21.43
N ALA A 281 -18.30 -5.01 21.51
CA ALA A 281 -19.67 -4.80 21.04
C ALA A 281 -20.68 -5.13 22.13
N ALA A 282 -21.76 -4.38 22.21
CA ALA A 282 -22.85 -4.61 23.16
C ALA A 282 -24.21 -4.18 22.58
N ALA A 283 -25.29 -4.81 23.04
CA ALA A 283 -26.65 -4.51 22.59
C ALA A 283 -27.15 -3.11 23.02
N SER A 284 -26.61 -2.54 24.11
CA SER A 284 -26.91 -1.18 24.55
C SER A 284 -25.64 -0.39 24.86
N ARG A 285 -25.76 0.94 24.80
CA ARG A 285 -24.68 1.86 25.09
C ARG A 285 -24.16 1.74 26.53
N GLU A 286 -25.05 1.52 27.49
CA GLU A 286 -24.72 1.41 28.92
C GLU A 286 -23.99 0.11 29.25
N ALA A 287 -24.17 -0.93 28.42
CA ALA A 287 -23.48 -2.20 28.56
C ALA A 287 -22.03 -2.17 28.02
N LEU A 288 -21.64 -1.09 27.34
CA LEU A 288 -20.26 -0.88 26.90
C LEU A 288 -19.39 -0.38 28.05
N ALA A 289 -18.51 -1.25 28.53
CA ALA A 289 -17.43 -0.89 29.44
C ALA A 289 -16.20 -0.31 28.69
N ALA A 290 -16.43 0.57 27.71
CA ALA A 290 -15.40 1.23 26.92
C ALA A 290 -15.94 2.52 26.26
N PRO A 291 -15.09 3.51 25.92
CA PRO A 291 -15.49 4.66 25.11
C PRO A 291 -16.18 4.23 23.83
N VAL A 292 -17.34 4.83 23.57
CA VAL A 292 -18.22 4.47 22.46
C VAL A 292 -17.67 5.08 21.16
N LEU A 293 -17.47 4.24 20.14
CA LEU A 293 -17.14 4.71 18.80
C LEU A 293 -18.41 5.09 18.04
N GLY A 294 -19.47 4.28 18.16
CA GLY A 294 -20.75 4.54 17.52
C GLY A 294 -21.69 3.34 17.55
N GLU A 295 -22.89 3.51 16.98
CA GLU A 295 -23.84 2.44 16.71
C GLU A 295 -23.67 1.93 15.28
N GLY A 296 -23.86 0.63 15.08
CA GLY A 296 -23.74 -0.01 13.79
C GLY A 296 -24.59 -1.27 13.66
N THR A 297 -24.58 -1.87 12.47
CA THR A 297 -25.32 -3.10 12.16
C THR A 297 -24.36 -4.26 12.01
N VAL A 298 -24.70 -5.42 12.58
CA VAL A 298 -23.91 -6.65 12.39
C VAL A 298 -24.15 -7.19 10.97
N GLU A 299 -23.11 -7.28 10.15
CA GLU A 299 -23.18 -7.76 8.77
C GLU A 299 -22.81 -9.25 8.63
N ASP A 300 -21.82 -9.70 9.41
CA ASP A 300 -21.33 -11.07 9.37
C ASP A 300 -20.89 -11.53 10.76
N ILE A 301 -21.02 -12.82 11.02
CA ILE A 301 -20.57 -13.48 12.24
C ILE A 301 -19.82 -14.75 11.85
N ARG A 302 -18.54 -14.81 12.21
CA ARG A 302 -17.66 -15.96 11.97
C ARG A 302 -17.25 -16.63 13.27
N GLU A 303 -17.62 -17.89 13.41
CA GLU A 303 -17.16 -18.72 14.53
C GLU A 303 -15.72 -19.18 14.30
N LYS A 304 -14.83 -18.83 15.24
CA LYS A 304 -13.41 -19.24 15.26
C LYS A 304 -13.13 -20.09 16.53
N GLY A 305 -14.06 -20.98 16.87
CA GLY A 305 -13.95 -21.87 18.03
C GLY A 305 -14.09 -21.13 19.36
N ALA A 306 -12.97 -20.82 20.01
CA ALA A 306 -12.92 -20.11 21.30
C ALA A 306 -13.18 -18.60 21.19
N SER A 307 -13.27 -18.10 19.97
CA SER A 307 -13.61 -16.72 19.68
C SER A 307 -14.61 -16.65 18.53
N ARG A 308 -15.31 -15.52 18.45
CA ARG A 308 -16.23 -15.18 17.37
C ARG A 308 -15.85 -13.82 16.84
N GLN A 309 -15.71 -13.72 15.53
CA GLN A 309 -15.39 -12.47 14.83
C GLN A 309 -16.68 -11.90 14.23
N LEU A 310 -17.00 -10.67 14.58
CA LEU A 310 -18.10 -9.92 14.00
C LEU A 310 -17.57 -8.92 12.99
N LEU A 311 -18.27 -8.78 11.87
CA LEU A 311 -18.16 -7.62 11.00
C LEU A 311 -19.31 -6.67 11.34
N VAL A 312 -18.99 -5.49 11.87
CA VAL A 312 -19.97 -4.49 12.25
C VAL A 312 -19.80 -3.25 11.38
N ARG A 313 -20.87 -2.80 10.73
CA ARG A 313 -20.89 -1.55 9.98
C ARG A 313 -21.39 -0.43 10.87
N LEU A 314 -20.49 0.43 11.33
CA LEU A 314 -20.88 1.66 12.01
C LEU A 314 -21.54 2.65 11.06
N ASP A 315 -22.54 3.35 11.56
CA ASP A 315 -23.11 4.51 10.88
C ASP A 315 -22.02 5.58 10.66
N PRO A 316 -22.11 6.43 9.61
CA PRO A 316 -21.06 7.40 9.29
C PRO A 316 -20.72 8.32 10.47
N LEU A 317 -19.45 8.31 10.89
CA LEU A 317 -18.95 9.15 11.96
C LEU A 317 -18.37 10.46 11.39
N PRO A 318 -18.73 11.63 11.92
CA PRO A 318 -18.21 12.91 11.43
C PRO A 318 -16.68 12.96 11.47
N GLY A 319 -16.05 13.24 10.33
CA GLY A 319 -14.59 13.38 10.24
C GLY A 319 -13.79 12.09 10.37
N VAL A 320 -14.43 10.91 10.40
CA VAL A 320 -13.75 9.61 10.48
C VAL A 320 -14.01 8.83 9.20
N TRP A 321 -12.98 8.22 8.61
CA TRP A 321 -13.12 7.39 7.42
C TRP A 321 -12.24 6.14 7.48
N PRO A 322 -12.64 5.03 6.85
CA PRO A 322 -11.81 3.83 6.75
C PRO A 322 -10.62 4.07 5.81
N LEU A 323 -9.45 3.51 6.17
CA LEU A 323 -8.27 3.52 5.30
C LEU A 323 -8.33 2.40 4.26
N LYS A 324 -8.83 1.22 4.64
CA LYS A 324 -9.14 0.14 3.70
C LYS A 324 -10.52 0.38 3.09
N ARG A 325 -10.57 0.61 1.79
CA ARG A 325 -11.74 1.16 1.09
C ARG A 325 -12.46 0.07 0.30
N GLU A 326 -13.70 -0.24 0.68
CA GLU A 326 -14.60 -1.06 -0.13
C GLU A 326 -15.51 -0.13 -0.95
N TYR A 327 -15.41 -0.23 -2.27
CA TYR A 327 -16.19 0.61 -3.17
C TYR A 327 -17.68 0.23 -3.08
N GLY A 328 -18.54 1.24 -2.95
CA GLY A 328 -19.99 1.04 -2.93
C GLY A 328 -20.61 0.91 -1.54
N GLU A 329 -19.81 0.96 -0.49
CA GLU A 329 -20.29 0.80 0.87
C GLU A 329 -20.22 2.11 1.65
N ALA A 330 -21.25 2.39 2.45
CA ALA A 330 -21.32 3.57 3.31
C ALA A 330 -21.01 3.17 4.75
N GLY A 331 -20.37 4.06 5.52
CA GLY A 331 -20.04 3.81 6.91
C GLY A 331 -18.69 3.12 7.11
N LEU A 332 -18.42 2.73 8.35
CA LEU A 332 -17.14 2.18 8.77
C LEU A 332 -17.30 0.72 9.17
N ALA A 333 -16.75 -0.20 8.35
CA ALA A 333 -16.73 -1.62 8.66
C ALA A 333 -15.61 -1.91 9.67
N LEU A 334 -15.98 -2.48 10.82
CA LEU A 334 -15.08 -2.87 11.89
C LEU A 334 -15.17 -4.37 12.16
N LEU A 335 -14.03 -5.02 12.18
CA LEU A 335 -13.86 -6.37 12.70
C LEU A 335 -13.73 -6.32 14.21
N VAL A 336 -14.63 -6.99 14.92
CA VAL A 336 -14.63 -7.10 16.39
C VAL A 336 -14.44 -8.56 16.77
N LEU A 337 -13.46 -8.87 17.62
CA LEU A 337 -13.19 -10.24 18.08
C LEU A 337 -13.67 -10.40 19.53
N LEU A 338 -14.69 -11.24 19.73
CA LEU A 338 -15.26 -11.51 21.04
C LEU A 338 -14.90 -12.93 21.51
N PRO A 339 -14.69 -13.16 22.82
CA PRO A 339 -14.61 -14.51 23.39
C PRO A 339 -15.95 -15.23 23.26
N SER A 340 -15.93 -16.53 22.94
CA SER A 340 -17.17 -17.33 22.77
C SER A 340 -17.95 -17.56 24.08
N GLU A 341 -17.29 -17.45 25.25
CA GLU A 341 -17.89 -17.73 26.57
C GLU A 341 -18.69 -16.55 27.16
N ARG A 342 -18.69 -15.37 26.52
CA ARG A 342 -19.52 -14.26 27.00
C ARG A 342 -20.98 -14.49 26.57
N GLU A 343 -21.81 -14.93 27.52
CA GLU A 343 -23.29 -14.91 27.46
C GLU A 343 -23.92 -13.51 27.24
N ALA A 344 -23.12 -12.47 27.03
CA ALA A 344 -23.65 -11.20 26.54
C ALA A 344 -24.31 -11.47 25.18
N SER A 345 -25.60 -11.18 25.05
CA SER A 345 -26.38 -11.39 23.83
C SER A 345 -25.69 -10.72 22.64
N VAL A 346 -24.89 -11.49 21.92
CA VAL A 346 -24.25 -11.02 20.69
C VAL A 346 -25.37 -10.78 19.69
N PRO A 347 -25.54 -9.55 19.20
CA PRO A 347 -26.65 -9.24 18.29
C PRO A 347 -26.58 -10.12 17.05
N ALA A 348 -27.73 -10.58 16.59
CA ALA A 348 -27.82 -11.40 15.38
C ALA A 348 -27.45 -10.56 14.14
N ILE A 349 -27.14 -11.23 13.03
CA ILE A 349 -26.94 -10.56 11.74
C ILE A 349 -28.17 -9.70 11.42
N GLY A 350 -27.92 -8.45 11.02
CA GLY A 350 -28.94 -7.43 10.74
C GLY A 350 -29.41 -6.63 11.97
N GLN A 351 -29.01 -7.01 13.19
CA GLN A 351 -29.34 -6.23 14.40
C GLN A 351 -28.36 -5.09 14.62
N LYS A 352 -28.87 -4.02 15.24
CA LYS A 352 -28.06 -2.90 15.71
C LYS A 352 -27.24 -3.32 16.94
N THR A 353 -26.04 -2.78 17.04
CA THR A 353 -25.09 -3.01 18.12
C THR A 353 -24.26 -1.76 18.33
N TRP A 354 -23.88 -1.49 19.56
CA TRP A 354 -22.95 -0.43 19.88
C TRP A 354 -21.52 -0.97 19.91
N VAL A 355 -20.57 -0.22 19.36
CA VAL A 355 -19.14 -0.58 19.36
C VAL A 355 -18.35 0.43 20.17
N GLY A 356 -17.39 -0.06 20.95
CA GLY A 356 -16.43 0.74 21.70
C GLY A 356 -15.02 0.19 21.57
N ALA A 357 -14.04 0.97 22.01
CA ALA A 357 -12.62 0.61 21.95
C ALA A 357 -11.97 0.65 23.33
N ARG A 358 -11.27 -0.43 23.70
CA ARG A 358 -10.49 -0.51 24.95
C ARG A 358 -9.07 0.01 24.80
N ASP A 359 -8.49 -0.21 23.63
CA ASP A 359 -7.11 0.13 23.33
C ASP A 359 -7.02 0.61 21.87
N TYR A 360 -5.98 1.37 21.56
CA TYR A 360 -5.73 1.92 20.24
C TYR A 360 -4.24 2.21 20.05
N HIS A 361 -3.81 2.26 18.80
CA HIS A 361 -2.47 2.73 18.45
C HIS A 361 -2.54 3.86 17.44
N LEU A 362 -1.82 4.95 17.71
CA LEU A 362 -1.71 6.07 16.80
C LEU A 362 -0.57 5.85 15.82
N LEU A 363 -0.90 5.98 14.54
CA LEU A 363 0.04 5.88 13.45
C LEU A 363 0.22 7.27 12.82
N PRO A 364 1.46 7.75 12.68
CA PRO A 364 1.70 8.95 11.91
C PRO A 364 1.30 8.66 10.46
N ARG A 365 0.35 9.43 9.95
CA ARG A 365 0.01 9.35 8.53
C ARG A 365 1.11 10.04 7.75
N LEU A 366 1.65 9.36 6.74
CA LEU A 366 2.58 10.04 5.85
C LEU A 366 1.81 11.14 5.11
N PRO A 367 2.31 12.38 5.13
CA PRO A 367 1.67 13.47 4.43
C PRO A 367 1.66 13.19 2.92
N TRP A 368 0.63 13.68 2.23
CA TRP A 368 0.60 13.67 0.76
C TRP A 368 1.93 14.20 0.21
N ARG A 369 2.51 13.56 -0.78
CA ARG A 369 3.65 14.08 -1.51
C ARG A 369 3.13 14.77 -2.77
N LEU A 370 3.20 16.08 -2.77
CA LEU A 370 2.77 16.92 -3.87
C LEU A 370 3.98 17.40 -4.67
N LEU A 371 3.83 17.40 -5.99
CA LEU A 371 4.77 18.05 -6.89
C LEU A 371 4.06 19.23 -7.56
N LEU A 372 4.62 20.42 -7.46
CA LEU A 372 4.15 21.60 -8.17
C LEU A 372 5.22 22.05 -9.17
N LEU A 373 4.82 22.23 -10.43
CA LEU A 373 5.66 22.85 -11.44
C LEU A 373 5.31 24.33 -11.56
N VAL A 374 6.33 25.19 -11.45
CA VAL A 374 6.20 26.65 -11.50
C VAL A 374 6.92 27.20 -12.71
N ASP A 375 6.21 28.03 -13.47
CA ASP A 375 6.73 28.79 -14.59
C ASP A 375 6.29 30.26 -14.53
N ASP A 376 6.70 31.07 -15.52
CA ASP A 376 6.41 32.51 -15.62
C ASP A 376 4.93 32.85 -15.94
N THR A 377 3.99 31.89 -15.89
CA THR A 377 2.60 32.10 -16.34
C THR A 377 1.63 32.42 -15.20
N ALA A 378 0.57 33.20 -15.50
CA ALA A 378 -0.53 33.44 -14.55
C ALA A 378 -1.25 32.14 -14.13
N ARG A 379 -1.22 31.10 -14.98
CA ARG A 379 -1.77 29.78 -14.67
C ARG A 379 -0.95 29.05 -13.61
N SER A 380 0.36 29.32 -13.54
CA SER A 380 1.20 28.80 -12.46
C SER A 380 0.83 29.39 -11.11
N ALA A 381 0.46 30.67 -11.03
CA ALA A 381 -0.06 31.26 -9.80
C ALA A 381 -1.35 30.56 -9.33
N TYR A 382 -2.23 30.17 -10.27
CA TYR A 382 -3.44 29.41 -9.92
C TYR A 382 -3.11 27.98 -9.46
N ALA A 383 -2.23 27.27 -10.17
CA ALA A 383 -1.77 25.95 -9.78
C ALA A 383 -1.15 25.96 -8.37
N ALA A 384 -0.33 26.98 -8.08
CA ALA A 384 0.27 27.19 -6.77
C ALA A 384 -0.78 27.43 -5.68
N ALA A 385 -1.80 28.24 -5.94
CA ALA A 385 -2.87 28.51 -4.97
C ALA A 385 -3.72 27.25 -4.66
N LEU A 386 -4.04 26.44 -5.68
CA LEU A 386 -4.72 25.15 -5.49
C LEU A 386 -3.82 24.19 -4.70
N CYS A 387 -2.55 24.09 -5.08
CA CYS A 387 -1.58 23.22 -4.43
C CYS A 387 -1.36 23.61 -2.97
N GLU A 388 -1.25 24.91 -2.67
CA GLU A 388 -1.16 25.47 -1.33
C GLU A 388 -2.36 25.07 -0.47
N LYS A 389 -3.59 25.26 -0.96
CA LYS A 389 -4.82 24.92 -0.22
C LYS A 389 -4.88 23.43 0.11
N VAL A 390 -4.50 22.58 -0.85
CA VAL A 390 -4.43 21.13 -0.64
C VAL A 390 -3.30 20.79 0.33
N ALA A 391 -2.12 21.39 0.18
CA ALA A 391 -0.97 21.13 1.03
C ALA A 391 -1.23 21.50 2.49
N VAL A 392 -1.81 22.66 2.75
CA VAL A 392 -2.14 23.12 4.11
C VAL A 392 -3.21 22.24 4.74
N THR A 393 -4.32 21.96 4.02
CA THR A 393 -5.44 21.20 4.58
C THR A 393 -5.12 19.72 4.76
N ALA A 394 -4.37 19.13 3.82
CA ALA A 394 -4.00 17.71 3.86
C ALA A 394 -2.71 17.46 4.66
N GLY A 395 -1.98 18.51 5.04
CA GLY A 395 -0.68 18.38 5.67
C GLY A 395 0.43 17.93 4.76
N ALA A 396 0.34 18.20 3.45
CA ALA A 396 1.18 17.59 2.45
C ALA A 396 2.62 18.12 2.48
N ARG A 397 3.58 17.25 2.12
CA ARG A 397 4.92 17.66 1.71
C ARG A 397 4.90 18.09 0.25
N LEU A 398 5.24 19.34 0.02
CA LEU A 398 5.29 19.96 -1.28
C LEU A 398 6.73 20.03 -1.81
N THR A 399 6.95 19.47 -2.99
CA THR A 399 8.14 19.76 -3.82
C THR A 399 7.75 20.73 -4.92
N VAL A 400 8.47 21.85 -5.02
CA VAL A 400 8.31 22.85 -6.09
C VAL A 400 9.50 22.74 -7.04
N LEU A 401 9.24 22.52 -8.33
CA LEU A 401 10.24 22.62 -9.38
C LEU A 401 9.96 23.83 -10.26
N GLY A 402 11.00 24.59 -10.59
CA GLY A 402 10.89 25.74 -11.50
C GLY A 402 12.21 26.09 -12.16
N GLY A 403 12.14 27.05 -13.09
CA GLY A 403 13.31 27.64 -13.75
C GLY A 403 14.14 28.51 -12.82
N ALA A 404 15.38 28.81 -13.23
CA ALA A 404 16.23 29.75 -12.52
C ALA A 404 15.59 31.15 -12.49
N GLY A 405 15.69 31.86 -11.36
CA GLY A 405 15.10 33.19 -11.20
C GLY A 405 13.64 33.24 -10.72
N GLN A 406 12.96 32.08 -10.58
CA GLN A 406 11.63 31.99 -9.96
C GLN A 406 11.63 32.19 -8.43
N GLU A 407 12.79 32.46 -7.83
CA GLU A 407 12.97 32.42 -6.37
C GLU A 407 12.21 33.51 -5.63
N THR A 408 11.95 34.63 -6.32
CA THR A 408 11.16 35.77 -5.85
C THR A 408 9.79 35.85 -6.52
N SER A 409 9.35 34.81 -7.23
CA SER A 409 8.04 34.85 -7.87
C SER A 409 6.92 34.84 -6.80
N PRO A 410 5.81 35.58 -7.00
CA PRO A 410 4.70 35.60 -6.05
C PRO A 410 4.22 34.22 -5.58
N PRO A 411 4.07 33.18 -6.45
CA PRO A 411 3.65 31.86 -5.98
C PRO A 411 4.68 31.20 -5.05
N VAL A 412 5.98 31.32 -5.34
CA VAL A 412 7.04 30.70 -4.52
C VAL A 412 7.17 31.39 -3.17
N VAL A 413 7.09 32.73 -3.13
CA VAL A 413 7.12 33.50 -1.88
C VAL A 413 5.93 33.14 -1.00
N LYS A 414 4.71 33.13 -1.56
CA LYS A 414 3.50 32.77 -0.82
C LYS A 414 3.58 31.35 -0.23
N LEU A 415 4.08 30.39 -0.99
CA LEU A 415 4.25 29.01 -0.50
C LEU A 415 5.24 28.94 0.68
N ARG A 416 6.31 29.74 0.68
CA ARG A 416 7.26 29.83 1.81
C ARG A 416 6.63 30.44 3.06
N GLU A 417 5.66 31.33 2.91
CA GLU A 417 4.93 31.96 4.03
C GLU A 417 3.87 31.01 4.60
N SER A 418 3.19 30.25 3.74
CA SER A 418 2.06 29.40 4.12
C SER A 418 2.44 28.00 4.61
N LEU A 419 3.64 27.50 4.28
CA LEU A 419 4.09 26.14 4.63
C LEU A 419 5.38 26.17 5.46
N PRO A 420 5.51 25.27 6.45
CA PRO A 420 6.74 25.15 7.22
C PRO A 420 7.88 24.61 6.35
N ALA A 421 9.12 25.02 6.66
CA ALA A 421 10.31 24.61 5.90
C ALA A 421 10.54 23.09 5.87
N SER A 422 10.03 22.35 6.85
CA SER A 422 10.08 20.88 6.90
C SER A 422 9.22 20.21 5.81
N ASP A 423 8.17 20.88 5.35
CA ASP A 423 7.19 20.33 4.40
C ASP A 423 7.30 20.97 3.01
N LEU A 424 8.22 21.91 2.81
CA LEU A 424 8.44 22.58 1.52
C LEU A 424 9.87 22.38 1.02
N ARG A 425 10.02 21.68 -0.10
CA ARG A 425 11.27 21.59 -0.86
C ARG A 425 11.15 22.38 -2.14
N ILE A 426 12.01 23.36 -2.36
CA ILE A 426 12.05 24.14 -3.60
C ILE A 426 13.35 23.80 -4.34
N SER A 427 13.25 23.42 -5.61
CA SER A 427 14.38 23.17 -6.50
C SER A 427 14.26 24.00 -7.77
N LEU A 428 14.95 25.14 -7.78
CA LEU A 428 15.02 26.06 -8.91
C LEU A 428 16.40 25.89 -9.55
N ALA A 429 16.44 25.57 -10.83
CA ALA A 429 17.69 25.40 -11.56
C ALA A 429 17.50 25.74 -13.03
N GLU A 430 18.61 25.99 -13.71
CA GLU A 430 18.65 26.12 -15.17
C GLU A 430 18.42 24.75 -15.84
N GLY A 431 17.97 24.77 -17.10
CA GLY A 431 17.67 23.57 -17.91
C GLY A 431 16.18 23.22 -18.02
N GLY A 432 15.88 22.28 -18.92
CA GLY A 432 14.51 21.90 -19.28
C GLY A 432 13.67 21.44 -18.09
N LEU A 433 12.64 22.22 -17.74
CA LEU A 433 11.79 21.95 -16.58
C LEU A 433 11.03 20.61 -16.71
N THR A 434 10.57 20.28 -17.91
CA THR A 434 9.90 19.00 -18.22
C THR A 434 10.79 17.80 -17.93
N GLN A 435 12.03 17.80 -18.42
CA GLN A 435 12.98 16.70 -18.24
C GLN A 435 13.35 16.52 -16.77
N ARG A 436 13.54 17.63 -16.04
CA ARG A 436 13.78 17.60 -14.58
C ARG A 436 12.59 17.06 -13.81
N ALA A 437 11.36 17.41 -14.21
CA ALA A 437 10.16 16.90 -13.58
C ALA A 437 10.02 15.37 -13.78
N LEU A 438 10.27 14.87 -15.00
CA LEU A 438 10.23 13.44 -15.30
C LEU A 438 11.29 12.66 -14.51
N ALA A 439 12.52 13.15 -14.44
CA ALA A 439 13.58 12.53 -13.64
C ALA A 439 13.26 12.49 -12.13
N GLU A 440 12.59 13.52 -11.60
CA GLU A 440 12.16 13.55 -10.19
C GLU A 440 11.00 12.57 -9.93
N LEU A 441 10.06 12.45 -10.87
CA LEU A 441 8.95 11.48 -10.81
C LEU A 441 9.43 10.02 -10.85
N GLU A 442 10.54 9.73 -11.54
CA GLU A 442 11.17 8.40 -11.52
C GLU A 442 11.87 8.10 -10.19
N ARG A 443 12.42 9.14 -9.54
CA ARG A 443 13.21 9.01 -8.31
C ARG A 443 12.37 8.99 -7.04
N VAL A 444 11.26 9.73 -7.03
CA VAL A 444 10.44 9.96 -5.84
C VAL A 444 8.99 9.67 -6.17
N GLY A 445 8.34 8.83 -5.35
CA GLY A 445 6.89 8.63 -5.44
C GLY A 445 6.11 9.86 -4.95
N TYR A 446 5.25 10.39 -5.81
CA TYR A 446 4.30 11.48 -5.53
C TYR A 446 2.85 10.98 -5.61
N ASP A 447 1.95 11.60 -4.84
CA ASP A 447 0.52 11.28 -4.84
C ASP A 447 -0.26 12.08 -5.88
N LEU A 448 0.15 13.32 -6.15
CA LEU A 448 -0.50 14.23 -7.08
C LEU A 448 0.49 15.29 -7.61
N VAL A 449 0.41 15.56 -8.92
CA VAL A 449 1.21 16.59 -9.59
C VAL A 449 0.33 17.75 -10.01
N PHE A 450 0.77 18.98 -9.76
CA PHE A 450 0.10 20.22 -10.16
C PHE A 450 0.84 20.85 -11.34
N LEU A 451 0.12 21.04 -12.44
CA LEU A 451 0.66 21.52 -13.71
C LEU A 451 0.01 22.87 -14.11
N PRO A 452 0.80 23.84 -14.58
CA PRO A 452 0.27 25.04 -15.22
C PRO A 452 -0.18 24.74 -16.67
N GLY A 453 -1.42 25.05 -17.03
CA GLY A 453 -1.85 25.25 -18.44
C GLY A 453 -2.28 24.02 -19.26
N ALA A 454 -2.88 24.30 -20.42
CA ALA A 454 -3.50 23.35 -21.34
C ALA A 454 -2.50 22.61 -22.26
N PHE A 455 -2.91 21.43 -22.75
CA PHE A 455 -2.18 20.66 -23.75
C PHE A 455 -2.19 21.37 -25.12
N GLY A 456 -1.04 21.50 -25.78
CA GLY A 456 -0.99 21.64 -27.24
C GLY A 456 -1.09 23.05 -27.88
N SER A 457 -0.97 24.17 -27.16
CA SER A 457 -0.95 25.50 -27.82
C SER A 457 0.39 25.87 -28.49
N GLU A 458 0.93 24.98 -29.35
CA GLU A 458 2.11 25.26 -30.19
C GLU A 458 1.81 25.50 -31.67
N GLN A 459 0.62 25.16 -32.18
CA GLN A 459 0.31 25.46 -33.60
C GLN A 459 0.04 26.96 -33.89
N GLU A 460 -0.32 27.78 -32.89
CA GLU A 460 -0.51 29.23 -33.09
C GLU A 460 0.77 30.07 -32.94
N ARG A 461 1.87 29.51 -32.40
CA ARG A 461 3.09 30.29 -32.08
C ARG A 461 4.22 30.20 -33.09
N LEU A 462 4.20 29.22 -34.00
CA LEU A 462 5.18 29.12 -35.09
C LEU A 462 5.09 30.27 -36.13
N ARG A 463 4.12 31.19 -36.00
CA ARG A 463 4.01 32.40 -36.83
C ARG A 463 4.66 33.66 -36.24
N GLY A 464 5.14 33.65 -35.00
CA GLY A 464 5.68 34.85 -34.33
C GLY A 464 7.05 34.62 -33.70
N GLY A 465 8.11 34.98 -34.42
CA GLY A 465 9.49 34.75 -33.98
C GLY A 465 9.88 35.46 -32.69
N ARG A 466 10.34 34.70 -31.70
CA ARG A 466 11.39 35.05 -30.73
C ARG A 466 11.91 33.78 -30.06
N LYS A 467 13.19 33.46 -30.28
CA LYS A 467 13.84 32.17 -29.95
C LYS A 467 14.50 32.16 -28.56
N GLY A 468 13.96 32.90 -27.58
CA GLY A 468 14.50 32.97 -26.22
C GLY A 468 13.41 32.81 -25.17
N LYS A 469 13.66 31.97 -24.14
CA LYS A 469 12.73 31.48 -23.08
C LYS A 469 11.79 30.31 -23.42
N ALA A 470 12.16 29.42 -24.34
CA ALA A 470 11.37 28.18 -24.57
C ALA A 470 11.67 27.09 -23.50
N ASP A 471 12.93 26.93 -23.08
CA ASP A 471 13.38 25.84 -22.19
C ASP A 471 12.85 25.90 -20.74
N GLU A 472 12.32 27.05 -20.30
CA GLU A 472 11.85 27.25 -18.92
C GLU A 472 10.33 27.05 -18.75
N ARG A 473 9.60 26.69 -19.81
CA ARG A 473 8.15 26.46 -19.77
C ARG A 473 7.82 24.98 -19.58
N VAL A 474 6.72 24.70 -18.87
CA VAL A 474 6.23 23.34 -18.67
C VAL A 474 5.48 22.87 -19.92
N GLU A 475 5.95 21.78 -20.53
CA GLU A 475 5.20 21.09 -21.57
C GLU A 475 4.24 20.08 -20.92
N SER A 476 3.10 20.58 -20.42
CA SER A 476 2.11 19.78 -19.70
C SER A 476 1.66 18.53 -20.48
N GLY A 477 1.66 18.58 -21.81
CA GLY A 477 1.31 17.44 -22.67
C GLY A 477 2.31 16.29 -22.60
N GLU A 478 3.61 16.58 -22.63
CA GLU A 478 4.65 15.55 -22.53
C GLU A 478 4.63 14.88 -21.14
N ILE A 479 4.48 15.69 -20.09
CA ILE A 479 4.32 15.18 -18.72
C ILE A 479 3.06 14.33 -18.62
N ALA A 480 1.94 14.74 -19.20
CA ALA A 480 0.70 13.98 -19.10
C ALA A 480 0.73 12.60 -19.78
N VAL A 481 1.59 12.43 -20.78
CA VAL A 481 1.80 11.15 -21.44
C VAL A 481 2.67 10.23 -20.59
N GLN A 482 3.72 10.75 -19.96
CA GLN A 482 4.74 9.94 -19.28
C GLN A 482 4.53 9.82 -17.76
N CYS A 483 3.70 10.68 -17.17
CA CYS A 483 3.45 10.73 -15.72
C CYS A 483 2.56 9.56 -15.28
N PRO A 484 3.07 8.64 -14.43
CA PRO A 484 2.31 7.49 -13.95
C PRO A 484 1.36 7.83 -12.80
N VAL A 485 1.40 9.07 -12.30
CA VAL A 485 0.63 9.53 -11.14
C VAL A 485 -0.50 10.49 -11.57
N PRO A 486 -1.56 10.65 -10.77
CA PRO A 486 -2.62 11.62 -11.03
C PRO A 486 -2.10 13.05 -11.18
N MET A 487 -2.76 13.85 -12.01
CA MET A 487 -2.33 15.23 -12.31
C MET A 487 -3.50 16.20 -12.27
N LEU A 488 -3.31 17.33 -11.58
CA LEU A 488 -4.22 18.46 -11.60
C LEU A 488 -3.68 19.54 -12.54
N VAL A 489 -4.38 19.77 -13.64
CA VAL A 489 -4.04 20.82 -14.60
C VAL A 489 -4.83 22.08 -14.25
N ALA A 490 -4.13 23.15 -13.84
CA ALA A 490 -4.77 24.42 -13.51
C ALA A 490 -5.12 25.19 -14.79
N GLN A 491 -6.41 25.41 -15.02
CA GLN A 491 -6.96 26.09 -16.19
C GLN A 491 -8.05 27.10 -15.83
N GLY A 492 -8.26 28.05 -16.73
CA GLY A 492 -9.21 29.14 -16.53
C GLY A 492 -8.75 30.17 -15.51
N GLU A 493 -9.71 30.97 -15.04
CA GLU A 493 -9.46 32.00 -14.04
C GLU A 493 -9.42 31.42 -12.62
N PRO A 494 -8.52 31.96 -11.75
CA PRO A 494 -8.46 31.57 -10.35
C PRO A 494 -9.79 31.78 -9.63
N ARG A 495 -10.32 30.72 -9.04
CA ARG A 495 -11.59 30.74 -8.28
C ARG A 495 -11.52 29.79 -7.10
N GLU A 496 -12.35 30.03 -6.10
CA GLU A 496 -12.45 29.12 -4.96
C GLU A 496 -13.21 27.85 -5.37
N THR A 497 -12.60 26.67 -5.17
CA THR A 497 -13.25 25.40 -5.49
C THR A 497 -14.28 25.03 -4.41
N ARG A 498 -15.57 25.21 -4.71
CA ARG A 498 -16.70 24.84 -3.84
C ARG A 498 -17.51 23.67 -4.40
N ARG A 499 -17.51 23.48 -5.71
CA ARG A 499 -18.21 22.38 -6.41
C ARG A 499 -17.27 21.63 -7.34
N VAL A 500 -17.25 20.30 -7.22
CA VAL A 500 -16.42 19.41 -8.02
C VAL A 500 -17.33 18.49 -8.83
N LEU A 501 -17.15 18.49 -10.15
CA LEU A 501 -17.82 17.54 -11.03
C LEU A 501 -16.93 16.31 -11.20
N LEU A 502 -17.39 15.15 -10.73
CA LEU A 502 -16.70 13.87 -10.90
C LEU A 502 -17.35 13.10 -12.05
N CYS A 503 -16.64 13.02 -13.16
CA CYS A 503 -17.15 12.45 -14.40
C CYS A 503 -16.85 10.95 -14.50
N THR A 504 -17.87 10.17 -14.79
CA THR A 504 -17.82 8.73 -15.06
C THR A 504 -18.23 8.50 -16.53
N ALA A 505 -17.45 8.99 -17.49
CA ALA A 505 -17.83 8.92 -18.90
C ALA A 505 -17.27 7.68 -19.60
N ALA A 506 -18.15 6.99 -20.35
CA ALA A 506 -17.86 5.84 -21.23
C ALA A 506 -17.22 4.60 -20.58
N GLY A 507 -17.60 4.28 -19.35
CA GLY A 507 -17.18 3.07 -18.66
C GLY A 507 -17.43 3.12 -17.16
N GLU A 508 -17.00 2.08 -16.45
CA GLU A 508 -16.91 2.12 -14.99
C GLU A 508 -15.87 3.18 -14.60
N PRO A 509 -16.19 4.16 -13.72
CA PRO A 509 -15.17 4.95 -13.07
C PRO A 509 -14.23 3.99 -12.37
N GLY A 510 -12.95 4.26 -12.50
CA GLY A 510 -11.97 3.59 -11.70
C GLY A 510 -12.33 3.84 -10.24
N LYS A 511 -12.30 2.80 -9.42
CA LYS A 511 -12.42 2.95 -7.96
C LYS A 511 -11.49 4.05 -7.43
N LEU A 512 -10.34 4.22 -8.09
CA LEU A 512 -9.36 5.28 -7.83
C LEU A 512 -9.90 6.70 -8.06
N ASP A 513 -10.74 6.93 -9.08
CA ASP A 513 -11.25 8.26 -9.45
C ASP A 513 -12.16 8.81 -8.34
N VAL A 514 -13.12 7.99 -7.92
CA VAL A 514 -14.07 8.35 -6.85
C VAL A 514 -13.32 8.57 -5.54
N LEU A 515 -12.35 7.72 -5.23
CA LEU A 515 -11.57 7.79 -3.99
C LEU A 515 -10.61 8.98 -3.94
N LEU A 516 -9.92 9.29 -5.06
CA LEU A 516 -9.03 10.44 -5.14
C LEU A 516 -9.83 11.74 -5.20
N GLY A 517 -10.90 11.76 -6.01
CA GLY A 517 -11.84 12.88 -6.10
C GLY A 517 -12.47 13.21 -4.75
N ALA A 518 -12.88 12.19 -3.98
CA ALA A 518 -13.39 12.38 -2.62
C ALA A 518 -12.33 13.03 -1.70
N GLN A 519 -11.11 12.51 -1.73
CA GLN A 519 -10.03 12.99 -0.86
C GLN A 519 -9.61 14.43 -1.21
N LEU A 520 -9.55 14.76 -2.50
CA LEU A 520 -9.28 16.12 -2.97
C LEU A 520 -10.43 17.08 -2.62
N ALA A 521 -11.67 16.70 -2.91
CA ALA A 521 -12.85 17.50 -2.58
C ALA A 521 -12.93 17.81 -1.08
N ARG A 522 -12.63 16.82 -0.23
CA ARG A 522 -12.54 17.02 1.23
C ARG A 522 -11.46 18.03 1.61
N SER A 523 -10.27 17.92 1.03
CA SER A 523 -9.16 18.86 1.29
C SER A 523 -9.48 20.28 0.81
N LEU A 524 -10.39 20.43 -0.15
CA LEU A 524 -10.85 21.72 -0.65
C LEU A 524 -12.11 22.25 0.06
N GLY A 525 -12.80 21.41 0.84
CA GLY A 525 -14.10 21.71 1.44
C GLY A 525 -15.26 21.75 0.43
N ALA A 526 -15.12 21.04 -0.70
CA ALA A 526 -16.03 21.12 -1.82
C ALA A 526 -17.09 20.00 -1.82
N ARG A 527 -18.27 20.31 -2.40
CA ARG A 527 -19.32 19.33 -2.69
C ARG A 527 -19.04 18.63 -4.01
N VAL A 528 -19.46 17.37 -4.14
CA VAL A 528 -19.23 16.56 -5.34
C VAL A 528 -20.53 16.26 -6.06
N THR A 529 -20.56 16.48 -7.36
CA THR A 529 -21.59 15.97 -8.27
C THR A 529 -21.00 14.82 -9.06
N LEU A 530 -21.52 13.61 -8.86
CA LEU A 530 -21.13 12.42 -9.61
C LEU A 530 -21.95 12.35 -10.91
N LEU A 531 -21.30 12.62 -12.05
CA LEU A 531 -21.95 12.67 -13.36
C LEU A 531 -21.67 11.40 -14.16
N HIS A 532 -22.72 10.73 -14.59
CA HIS A 532 -22.66 9.71 -15.64
C HIS A 532 -23.21 10.27 -16.96
N VAL A 533 -22.47 10.10 -18.04
CA VAL A 533 -22.96 10.42 -19.39
C VAL A 533 -23.10 9.13 -20.18
N GLU A 534 -24.35 8.76 -20.46
CA GLU A 534 -24.67 7.61 -21.29
C GLU A 534 -24.63 8.02 -22.77
N HIS A 535 -23.94 7.21 -23.59
CA HIS A 535 -23.81 7.51 -25.01
C HIS A 535 -25.12 7.21 -25.74
N ALA A 536 -25.83 8.25 -26.17
CA ALA A 536 -27.01 8.09 -27.01
C ALA A 536 -26.59 7.97 -28.48
N ASP A 537 -26.99 6.89 -29.19
CA ASP A 537 -26.83 6.84 -30.66
C ASP A 537 -27.67 7.99 -31.25
N PRO A 538 -27.08 8.92 -32.03
CA PRO A 538 -27.81 10.05 -32.59
C PRO A 538 -29.04 9.64 -33.43
N ARG A 539 -29.12 8.38 -33.87
CA ARG A 539 -30.26 7.84 -34.64
C ARG A 539 -31.46 7.42 -33.79
N TRP A 540 -31.28 7.21 -32.48
CA TRP A 540 -32.30 6.63 -31.60
C TRP A 540 -32.82 7.57 -30.51
N GLY A 541 -32.27 8.79 -30.40
CA GLY A 541 -32.68 9.77 -29.39
C GLY A 541 -32.38 9.32 -27.95
N PRO A 542 -32.72 10.12 -26.93
CA PRO A 542 -32.62 9.68 -25.54
C PRO A 542 -33.51 8.45 -25.32
N PRO A 543 -33.11 7.50 -24.46
CA PRO A 543 -33.94 6.35 -24.14
C PRO A 543 -35.33 6.82 -23.65
N PRO A 544 -36.42 6.11 -24.02
CA PRO A 544 -37.77 6.51 -23.61
C PRO A 544 -37.87 6.66 -22.08
N GLU A 545 -38.69 7.61 -21.63
CA GLU A 545 -39.09 7.70 -20.22
C GLU A 545 -39.74 6.39 -19.77
N GLU A 546 -39.72 6.10 -18.46
CA GLU A 546 -40.33 4.88 -17.92
C GLU A 546 -41.75 4.67 -18.46
N GLY A 547 -41.96 3.59 -19.21
CA GLY A 547 -43.22 3.40 -19.91
C GLY A 547 -43.27 2.22 -20.88
N PRO A 548 -44.41 2.03 -21.56
CA PRO A 548 -44.70 0.87 -22.40
C PRO A 548 -43.82 0.73 -23.65
N GLY A 549 -42.98 1.72 -23.97
CA GLY A 549 -42.02 1.71 -25.09
C GLY A 549 -40.57 1.33 -24.72
N GLU A 550 -40.28 1.07 -23.45
CA GLU A 550 -38.92 0.79 -22.97
C GLU A 550 -38.47 -0.65 -23.29
N THR A 551 -37.32 -0.81 -23.95
CA THR A 551 -36.75 -2.13 -24.23
C THR A 551 -36.11 -2.75 -22.98
N THR A 552 -36.06 -4.08 -22.89
CA THR A 552 -35.37 -4.81 -21.81
C THR A 552 -33.89 -4.44 -21.70
N ALA A 553 -33.24 -4.09 -22.81
CA ALA A 553 -31.84 -3.67 -22.83
C ALA A 553 -31.68 -2.28 -22.20
N THR A 554 -32.53 -1.33 -22.57
CA THR A 554 -32.57 0.03 -22.01
C THR A 554 -32.83 0.01 -20.50
N ARG A 555 -33.77 -0.82 -20.04
CA ARG A 555 -34.07 -0.99 -18.61
C ARG A 555 -32.88 -1.53 -17.83
N ARG A 556 -32.18 -2.54 -18.38
CA ARG A 556 -30.98 -3.12 -17.74
C ARG A 556 -29.84 -2.12 -17.68
N ALA A 557 -29.64 -1.31 -18.72
CA ALA A 557 -28.64 -0.26 -18.74
C ALA A 557 -28.94 0.81 -17.69
N ARG A 558 -30.18 1.33 -17.62
CA ARG A 558 -30.61 2.32 -16.60
C ARG A 558 -30.43 1.77 -15.18
N ALA A 559 -30.94 0.57 -14.89
CA ALA A 559 -30.79 -0.05 -13.58
C ALA A 559 -29.32 -0.38 -13.21
N TRP A 560 -28.44 -0.51 -14.20
CA TRP A 560 -27.01 -0.63 -13.96
C TRP A 560 -26.39 0.73 -13.63
N ILE A 561 -26.70 1.80 -14.39
CA ILE A 561 -26.23 3.17 -14.15
C ILE A 561 -26.64 3.65 -12.75
N GLU A 562 -27.90 3.43 -12.36
CA GLU A 562 -28.42 3.85 -11.06
C GLU A 562 -27.70 3.17 -9.90
N ARG A 563 -27.58 1.83 -9.95
CA ARG A 563 -26.80 1.07 -8.94
C ARG A 563 -25.36 1.54 -8.87
N HIS A 564 -24.78 1.83 -10.03
CA HIS A 564 -23.41 2.28 -10.12
C HIS A 564 -23.21 3.67 -9.48
N LEU A 565 -24.06 4.64 -9.81
CA LEU A 565 -24.06 5.97 -9.20
C LEU A 565 -24.32 5.89 -7.70
N GLU A 566 -25.24 5.03 -7.27
CA GLU A 566 -25.53 4.83 -5.85
C GLU A 566 -24.31 4.31 -5.09
N GLN A 567 -23.56 3.36 -5.66
CA GLN A 567 -22.29 2.90 -5.09
C GLN A 567 -21.24 4.02 -5.01
N GLY A 568 -21.11 4.84 -6.06
CA GLY A 568 -20.22 6.00 -6.05
C GLY A 568 -20.60 7.01 -4.96
N LEU A 569 -21.89 7.32 -4.81
CA LEU A 569 -22.41 8.21 -3.78
C LEU A 569 -22.18 7.67 -2.37
N ARG A 570 -22.42 6.38 -2.13
CA ARG A 570 -22.12 5.74 -0.84
C ARG A 570 -20.64 5.87 -0.49
N THR A 571 -19.77 5.65 -1.47
CA THR A 571 -18.32 5.83 -1.32
C THR A 571 -17.95 7.26 -0.96
N LEU A 572 -18.48 8.26 -1.69
CA LEU A 572 -18.23 9.69 -1.44
C LEU A 572 -18.70 10.11 -0.04
N ARG A 573 -19.91 9.70 0.35
CA ARG A 573 -20.48 9.97 1.68
C ARG A 573 -19.68 9.30 2.79
N GLY A 574 -19.22 8.06 2.57
CA GLY A 574 -18.33 7.34 3.48
C GLY A 574 -16.95 8.01 3.66
N GLN A 575 -16.54 8.89 2.74
CA GLN A 575 -15.33 9.71 2.86
C GLN A 575 -15.57 11.07 3.54
N GLY A 576 -16.81 11.34 4.00
CA GLY A 576 -17.21 12.61 4.61
C GLY A 576 -17.53 13.71 3.59
N VAL A 577 -17.77 13.36 2.32
CA VAL A 577 -18.06 14.34 1.26
C VAL A 577 -19.56 14.43 1.00
N VAL A 578 -20.08 15.66 0.94
CA VAL A 578 -21.47 15.91 0.51
C VAL A 578 -21.56 15.68 -0.99
N ALA A 579 -22.35 14.68 -1.40
CA ALA A 579 -22.43 14.27 -2.80
C ALA A 579 -23.85 14.00 -3.32
N GLU A 580 -24.09 14.42 -4.56
CA GLU A 580 -25.26 14.15 -5.39
C GLU A 580 -24.85 13.50 -6.72
N SER A 581 -25.79 12.87 -7.45
CA SER A 581 -25.51 12.26 -8.75
C SER A 581 -26.40 12.82 -9.85
N ARG A 582 -25.90 12.84 -11.08
CA ARG A 582 -26.62 13.27 -12.28
C ARG A 582 -26.37 12.31 -13.43
N ILE A 583 -27.38 12.16 -14.29
CA ILE A 583 -27.30 11.38 -15.53
C ILE A 583 -27.59 12.34 -16.69
N ARG A 584 -26.70 12.34 -17.69
CA ARG A 584 -26.87 13.03 -18.98
C ARG A 584 -26.84 12.01 -20.11
N TYR A 585 -27.44 12.38 -21.24
CA TYR A 585 -27.51 11.52 -22.44
C TYR A 585 -27.00 12.31 -23.63
N GLY A 586 -25.95 11.81 -24.28
CA GLY A 586 -25.39 12.50 -25.44
C GLY A 586 -23.91 12.22 -25.68
N GLU A 587 -23.25 13.16 -26.32
CA GLU A 587 -21.81 13.11 -26.56
C GLU A 587 -21.06 13.50 -25.27
N PRO A 588 -20.20 12.63 -24.71
CA PRO A 588 -19.61 12.82 -23.38
C PRO A 588 -18.92 14.17 -23.16
N LEU A 589 -18.13 14.65 -24.11
CA LEU A 589 -17.40 15.91 -23.94
C LEU A 589 -18.37 17.09 -23.85
N SER A 590 -19.35 17.14 -24.76
CA SER A 590 -20.35 18.21 -24.82
C SER A 590 -21.24 18.25 -23.57
N GLU A 591 -21.72 17.08 -23.13
CA GLU A 591 -22.57 16.98 -21.93
C GLU A 591 -21.82 17.30 -20.63
N ILE A 592 -20.55 16.91 -20.52
CA ILE A 592 -19.73 17.27 -19.36
C ILE A 592 -19.54 18.79 -19.31
N LEU A 593 -19.18 19.43 -20.43
CA LEU A 593 -18.99 20.89 -20.47
C LEU A 593 -20.29 21.66 -20.21
N ALA A 594 -21.43 21.13 -20.69
CA ALA A 594 -22.75 21.68 -20.39
C ALA A 594 -23.04 21.60 -18.88
N GLU A 595 -22.83 20.45 -18.24
CA GLU A 595 -23.04 20.27 -16.80
C GLU A 595 -22.10 21.14 -15.95
N VAL A 596 -20.86 21.34 -16.38
CA VAL A 596 -19.93 22.27 -15.71
C VAL A 596 -20.51 23.68 -15.66
N THR A 597 -21.10 24.12 -16.77
CA THR A 597 -21.68 25.47 -16.89
C THR A 597 -23.01 25.58 -16.17
N GLU A 598 -23.93 24.62 -16.36
CA GLU A 598 -25.27 24.61 -15.76
C GLU A 598 -25.23 24.43 -14.24
N GLY A 599 -24.34 23.58 -13.74
CA GLY A 599 -24.16 23.32 -12.31
C GLY A 599 -23.19 24.26 -11.60
N ASP A 600 -22.57 25.18 -12.34
CA ASP A 600 -21.50 26.08 -11.89
C ASP A 600 -20.42 25.33 -11.11
N HIS A 601 -19.84 24.32 -11.75
CA HIS A 601 -18.79 23.49 -11.18
C HIS A 601 -17.43 24.17 -11.32
N ASP A 602 -16.63 24.14 -10.25
CA ASP A 602 -15.34 24.82 -10.19
C ASP A 602 -14.17 23.98 -10.68
N MET A 603 -14.31 22.65 -10.68
CA MET A 603 -13.28 21.69 -11.03
C MET A 603 -13.90 20.44 -11.63
N ILE A 604 -13.19 19.82 -12.57
CA ILE A 604 -13.57 18.57 -13.22
C ILE A 604 -12.62 17.47 -12.76
N VAL A 605 -13.14 16.29 -12.44
CA VAL A 605 -12.35 15.07 -12.17
C VAL A 605 -12.72 14.03 -13.20
N VAL A 606 -11.73 13.50 -13.91
CA VAL A 606 -11.94 12.52 -15.00
C VAL A 606 -10.90 11.40 -14.92
N GLY A 607 -11.35 10.16 -15.07
CA GLY A 607 -10.49 8.98 -15.17
C GLY A 607 -9.96 8.76 -16.59
N ALA A 608 -8.70 8.36 -16.72
CA ALA A 608 -8.04 8.01 -17.97
C ALA A 608 -7.84 6.48 -18.05
N HIS A 609 -8.93 5.71 -18.23
CA HIS A 609 -8.93 4.24 -18.16
C HIS A 609 -8.57 3.51 -19.46
N ARG A 610 -8.30 4.23 -20.55
CA ARG A 610 -7.90 3.65 -21.84
C ARG A 610 -6.70 4.41 -22.40
N GLU A 611 -5.49 3.92 -22.11
CA GLU A 611 -4.27 4.49 -22.67
C GLU A 611 -4.08 4.07 -24.14
N ARG A 612 -3.99 5.05 -25.03
CA ARG A 612 -2.86 5.24 -25.96
C ARG A 612 -2.96 6.47 -26.86
N THR A 613 -4.07 7.19 -26.89
CA THR A 613 -4.32 8.17 -27.96
C THR A 613 -4.36 9.62 -27.49
N TYR A 614 -3.32 10.07 -26.77
CA TYR A 614 -3.14 11.51 -26.52
C TYR A 614 -2.70 12.28 -27.78
N LEU A 615 -2.13 11.59 -28.79
CA LEU A 615 -1.41 12.25 -29.89
C LEU A 615 -2.09 12.13 -31.26
N ASP A 616 -2.86 11.06 -31.54
CA ASP A 616 -3.32 10.82 -32.93
C ASP A 616 -4.69 11.43 -33.27
N ALA A 617 -5.52 11.79 -32.26
CA ALA A 617 -6.84 12.41 -32.48
C ALA A 617 -7.37 13.14 -31.23
N PRO A 618 -6.87 14.34 -30.89
CA PRO A 618 -7.29 15.09 -29.69
C PRO A 618 -8.79 15.43 -29.65
N GLU A 619 -9.47 15.45 -30.80
CA GLU A 619 -10.92 15.67 -30.89
C GLU A 619 -11.77 14.45 -30.48
N ARG A 620 -11.17 13.26 -30.37
CA ARG A 620 -11.85 12.01 -29.96
C ARG A 620 -11.43 11.50 -28.58
N ASP A 621 -10.38 12.06 -28.00
CA ASP A 621 -9.97 11.77 -26.63
C ASP A 621 -10.69 12.73 -25.67
N LEU A 622 -11.51 12.15 -24.78
CA LEU A 622 -12.28 12.89 -23.79
C LEU A 622 -11.37 13.72 -22.87
N VAL A 623 -10.23 13.17 -22.44
CA VAL A 623 -9.33 13.85 -21.50
C VAL A 623 -8.65 15.02 -22.21
N ALA A 624 -8.09 14.80 -23.39
CA ALA A 624 -7.49 15.87 -24.18
C ALA A 624 -8.53 16.98 -24.53
N GLY A 625 -9.75 16.58 -24.91
CA GLY A 625 -10.84 17.50 -25.20
C GLY A 625 -11.23 18.36 -24.00
N LEU A 626 -11.35 17.77 -22.81
CA LEU A 626 -11.64 18.50 -21.57
C LEU A 626 -10.50 19.47 -21.22
N VAL A 627 -9.25 19.02 -21.27
CA VAL A 627 -8.08 19.88 -20.97
C VAL A 627 -7.89 20.98 -22.02
N HIS A 628 -8.43 20.85 -23.23
CA HIS A 628 -8.36 21.92 -24.23
C HIS A 628 -9.54 22.90 -24.12
N ARG A 629 -10.74 22.43 -23.78
CA ARG A 629 -11.99 23.22 -23.89
C ARG A 629 -12.54 23.70 -22.56
N ALA A 630 -12.18 23.08 -21.44
CA ALA A 630 -12.66 23.49 -20.12
C ALA A 630 -12.01 24.82 -19.71
N ASP A 631 -12.81 25.70 -19.10
CA ASP A 631 -12.36 26.92 -18.44
C ASP A 631 -12.14 26.69 -16.93
N ARG A 632 -12.00 25.43 -16.50
CA ARG A 632 -11.89 25.00 -15.10
C ARG A 632 -10.70 24.06 -14.93
N PRO A 633 -10.08 23.98 -13.74
CA PRO A 633 -9.09 22.95 -13.44
C PRO A 633 -9.61 21.53 -13.71
N VAL A 634 -8.74 20.69 -14.26
CA VAL A 634 -9.05 19.30 -14.58
C VAL A 634 -8.10 18.38 -13.84
N LEU A 635 -8.65 17.54 -12.95
CA LEU A 635 -7.93 16.42 -12.32
C LEU A 635 -8.05 15.19 -13.23
N ILE A 636 -6.90 14.72 -13.70
CA ILE A 636 -6.77 13.52 -14.52
C ILE A 636 -6.30 12.39 -13.61
N VAL A 637 -7.16 11.38 -13.43
CA VAL A 637 -6.84 10.20 -12.63
C VAL A 637 -6.41 9.08 -13.56
N LYS A 638 -5.13 8.70 -13.49
CA LYS A 638 -4.60 7.58 -14.26
C LYS A 638 -5.03 6.27 -13.57
N GLY A 639 -5.63 5.35 -14.33
CA GLY A 639 -5.83 3.99 -13.86
C GLY A 639 -4.48 3.29 -13.69
N LYS A 640 -4.36 2.31 -12.78
CA LYS A 640 -3.24 1.38 -12.85
C LYS A 640 -3.32 0.69 -14.21
N VAL A 641 -2.34 0.91 -15.08
CA VAL A 641 -2.04 -0.06 -16.14
C VAL A 641 -1.67 -1.33 -15.39
N GLU A 642 -2.54 -2.33 -15.41
CA GLU A 642 -2.12 -3.69 -15.07
C GLU A 642 -0.97 -4.01 -16.05
N ARG A 643 0.26 -4.00 -15.52
CA ARG A 643 1.45 -4.49 -16.22
C ARG A 643 1.55 -5.99 -16.02
#